data_AF-A0A2V5NJ77-F1
#
_entry.id   AF-A0A2V5NJ77-F1
#
_cell.length_a   1.000
_cell.length_b   1.000
_cell.length_c   1.000
_cell.angle_alpha   90.00
_cell.angle_beta   90.00
_cell.angle_gamma   90.00
#
_symmetry.space_group_name_H-M   'P 1'
#
loop_
_entity.id
_entity.type
_entity.pdbx_description
1 polymer ?
#
loop_
_entity_poly.entity_id
_entity_poly.type
_entity_poly.pdbx_seq_one_letter_code
_entity_poly.pdbx_strand_id
1 'polypeptide(L)'
;MSTTHEQIDELLAADLHDELTAAERDEFHAHLVECAECRQAFQEGKNMNRILNETMADKKADAAFEQRMVSRFRDRVPKRSGLISLITDLMRVRAVQLTAATALLLALVQTGRMITGDSAMPLKRSEYISSTVEADRDKPGANRDSGVFAKTDGRSKTADALQQKTTPEEEPPPPPPPDKPLTPVESLRQLPSYVGNTKTKKAEFKDEKAPASTAETSAEFVEEKPSSSPSAVGPTANRKLIRNATAELEVVSFDESIQKITGFAAEEKGYVATTSSEKQANGKLRGEIVVKVLPDNLDRFLGRVHGIGELKNQALTTEDVTKAYFDTESRLKNARLMEQRLIEILKTKSKDVADLLEVEKELGRVREQIETMQGELKFMDSQVAFATVTITLAEKNMNIPAAFLLKERAQLALYAAEVEKTYNEIKALASPKVQITNAQIDRDNTGRVSAHLNMLIAPEESDAVIAKVKGMARVENFQVQTERVSQGGDGLGENAKTERDKVVLNITISREEQEQALQQTSLRIRASEVNDRTKDLKDLATKQNARIRSSSFSRDTNGREYADVSLRVPMKNYNALMQSLNALGKVENVSVRRDDRPGSEINEAEAPADISIQVYSQGNIVSEETGIIATLRRTIGQGAGALMWSARMIGVALAFLAPWVLAIVGVGWVTRRVSRARRARKQAASEAEPS
;
A
#
# COMPACT_ATOMS: atom_id res chain seq x y z
N MET A 1 -25.38 4.90 20.89
CA MET A 1 -24.42 4.68 21.98
C MET A 1 -24.42 3.18 22.18
N SER A 2 -23.39 2.52 21.65
CA SER A 2 -23.13 1.10 21.93
C SER A 2 -23.07 0.93 23.45
N THR A 3 -23.67 -0.13 23.96
CA THR A 3 -23.57 -0.41 25.40
C THR A 3 -22.17 -0.96 25.68
N THR A 4 -21.61 -0.69 26.86
CA THR A 4 -20.29 -1.22 27.30
C THR A 4 -20.19 -2.75 27.17
N HIS A 5 -21.33 -3.44 27.16
CA HIS A 5 -21.46 -4.88 26.88
C HIS A 5 -21.10 -5.28 25.45
N GLU A 6 -21.43 -4.45 24.45
CA GLU A 6 -21.16 -4.76 23.04
C GLU A 6 -19.69 -4.56 22.67
N GLN A 7 -18.95 -3.76 23.44
CA GLN A 7 -17.54 -3.42 23.21
C GLN A 7 -16.61 -3.95 24.31
N ILE A 8 -17.07 -4.92 25.09
CA ILE A 8 -16.32 -5.40 26.24
C ILE A 8 -14.96 -5.98 25.85
N ASP A 9 -14.87 -6.67 24.72
CA ASP A 9 -13.62 -7.25 24.20
C ASP A 9 -12.64 -6.17 23.73
N GLU A 10 -13.15 -5.10 23.10
CA GLU A 10 -12.34 -3.97 22.63
C GLU A 10 -11.79 -3.16 23.82
N LEU A 11 -12.64 -2.86 24.80
CA LEU A 11 -12.26 -2.13 26.01
C LEU A 11 -11.29 -2.95 26.88
N LEU A 12 -11.47 -4.26 26.96
CA LEU A 12 -10.59 -5.17 27.70
C LEU A 12 -9.21 -5.25 27.04
N ALA A 13 -9.15 -5.35 25.71
CA ALA A 13 -7.89 -5.33 24.98
C ALA A 13 -7.17 -3.98 25.16
N ALA A 14 -7.90 -2.86 25.06
CA ALA A 14 -7.34 -1.53 25.24
C ALA A 14 -6.84 -1.29 26.68
N ASP A 15 -7.53 -1.81 27.71
CA ASP A 15 -7.07 -1.73 29.11
C ASP A 15 -5.79 -2.54 29.35
N LEU A 16 -5.70 -3.75 28.79
CA LEU A 16 -4.51 -4.61 28.92
C LEU A 16 -3.25 -4.01 28.28
N HIS A 17 -3.42 -3.13 27.28
CA HIS A 17 -2.34 -2.45 26.56
C HIS A 17 -2.13 -0.98 26.97
N ASP A 18 -2.85 -0.50 27.99
CA ASP A 18 -2.82 0.87 28.49
C ASP A 18 -3.17 1.94 27.42
N GLU A 19 -4.09 1.58 26.52
CA GLU A 19 -4.55 2.43 25.40
C GLU A 19 -5.83 3.21 25.72
N LEU A 20 -6.48 2.94 26.87
CA LEU A 20 -7.64 3.70 27.33
C LEU A 20 -7.23 5.07 27.90
N THR A 21 -7.98 6.11 27.54
CA THR A 21 -7.86 7.41 28.22
C THR A 21 -8.29 7.29 29.69
N ALA A 22 -7.85 8.22 30.54
CA ALA A 22 -8.20 8.18 31.96
C ALA A 22 -9.72 8.18 32.21
N ALA A 23 -10.48 8.94 31.41
CA ALA A 23 -11.94 9.00 31.52
C ALA A 23 -12.61 7.68 31.12
N GLU A 24 -12.17 7.05 30.03
CA GLU A 24 -12.71 5.77 29.57
C GLU A 24 -12.36 4.63 30.52
N ARG A 25 -11.16 4.67 31.12
CA ARG A 25 -10.72 3.69 32.10
C ARG A 25 -11.56 3.74 33.37
N ASP A 26 -11.89 4.94 33.85
CA ASP A 26 -12.76 5.14 35.01
C ASP A 26 -14.20 4.65 34.74
N GLU A 27 -14.75 4.95 33.56
CA GLU A 27 -16.09 4.49 33.14
C GLU A 27 -16.14 2.96 32.99
N PHE A 28 -15.12 2.37 32.38
CA PHE A 28 -14.97 0.92 32.24
C PHE A 28 -14.87 0.22 33.59
N HIS A 29 -13.99 0.71 34.48
CA HIS A 29 -13.86 0.13 35.82
C HIS A 29 -15.10 0.31 36.69
N ALA A 30 -15.82 1.43 36.56
CA ALA A 30 -17.11 1.61 37.22
C ALA A 30 -18.11 0.54 36.76
N HIS A 31 -18.17 0.27 35.44
CA HIS A 31 -19.04 -0.78 34.89
C HIS A 31 -18.66 -2.19 35.38
N LEU A 32 -17.37 -2.51 35.55
CA LEU A 32 -16.92 -3.80 36.10
C LEU A 32 -17.35 -4.03 37.57
N VAL A 33 -17.63 -2.95 38.32
CA VAL A 33 -18.18 -3.05 39.69
C VAL A 33 -19.67 -3.40 39.64
N GLU A 34 -20.38 -2.97 38.60
CA GLU A 34 -21.83 -3.16 38.46
C GLU A 34 -22.20 -4.48 37.76
N CYS A 35 -21.37 -4.97 36.84
CA CYS A 35 -21.64 -6.21 36.10
C CYS A 35 -20.71 -7.37 36.48
N ALA A 36 -21.29 -8.48 36.94
CA ALA A 36 -20.54 -9.69 37.30
C ALA A 36 -19.95 -10.43 36.09
N GLU A 37 -20.67 -10.47 34.96
CA GLU A 37 -20.22 -11.16 33.73
C GLU A 37 -19.01 -10.45 33.11
N CYS A 38 -19.06 -9.13 32.97
CA CYS A 38 -17.95 -8.33 32.46
C CYS A 38 -16.71 -8.43 33.37
N ARG A 39 -16.91 -8.51 34.70
CA ARG A 39 -15.82 -8.74 35.66
C ARG A 39 -15.15 -10.10 35.46
N GLN A 40 -15.93 -11.15 35.19
CA GLN A 40 -15.39 -12.47 34.92
C GLN A 40 -14.57 -12.47 33.63
N ALA A 41 -15.10 -11.91 32.54
CA ALA A 41 -14.39 -11.76 31.26
C ALA A 41 -13.08 -10.98 31.45
N PHE A 42 -13.08 -9.91 32.24
CA PHE A 42 -11.88 -9.14 32.58
C PHE A 42 -10.81 -9.97 33.31
N GLN A 43 -11.20 -10.79 34.28
CA GLN A 43 -10.26 -11.67 34.98
C GLN A 43 -9.71 -12.78 34.07
N GLU A 44 -10.56 -13.36 33.21
CA GLU A 44 -10.16 -14.37 32.23
C GLU A 44 -9.17 -13.78 31.21
N GLY A 45 -9.43 -12.59 30.69
CA GLY A 45 -8.54 -11.87 29.78
C GLY A 45 -7.18 -11.54 30.41
N LYS A 46 -7.18 -11.10 31.67
CA LYS A 46 -5.94 -10.82 32.42
C LYS A 46 -5.13 -12.09 32.69
N ASN A 47 -5.80 -13.20 33.02
CA ASN A 47 -5.15 -14.50 33.23
C ASN A 47 -4.58 -15.05 31.92
N MET A 48 -5.34 -14.97 30.82
CA MET A 48 -4.87 -15.36 29.48
C MET A 48 -3.65 -14.54 29.05
N ASN A 49 -3.68 -13.21 29.24
CA ASN A 49 -2.56 -12.35 28.89
C ASN A 49 -1.31 -12.65 29.76
N ARG A 50 -1.50 -12.90 31.07
CA ARG A 50 -0.43 -13.36 31.96
C ARG A 50 0.17 -14.68 31.47
N ILE A 51 -0.66 -15.69 31.20
CA ILE A 51 -0.21 -17.00 30.71
C ILE A 51 0.54 -16.82 29.38
N LEU A 52 0.00 -16.07 28.43
CA LEU A 52 0.66 -15.80 27.15
C LEU A 52 2.02 -15.12 27.36
N ASN A 53 2.10 -14.13 28.25
CA ASN A 53 3.35 -13.44 28.55
C ASN A 53 4.37 -14.35 29.25
N GLU A 54 3.95 -15.22 30.15
CA GLU A 54 4.82 -16.19 30.83
C GLU A 54 5.29 -17.29 29.87
N THR A 55 4.39 -17.79 29.00
CA THR A 55 4.69 -18.84 28.02
C THR A 55 5.58 -18.33 26.88
N MET A 56 5.46 -17.05 26.53
CA MET A 56 6.23 -16.39 25.46
C MET A 56 7.39 -15.55 25.97
N ALA A 57 7.62 -15.49 27.30
CA ALA A 57 8.73 -14.75 27.91
C ALA A 57 10.08 -15.23 27.37
N ASP A 58 10.24 -16.54 27.19
CA ASP A 58 11.45 -17.19 26.67
C ASP A 58 11.64 -17.02 25.16
N LYS A 59 10.64 -16.45 24.46
CA LYS A 59 10.69 -16.16 23.02
C LYS A 59 10.69 -14.67 22.68
N LYS A 60 10.86 -13.78 23.67
CA LYS A 60 11.13 -12.37 23.37
C LYS A 60 12.40 -12.27 22.55
N ALA A 61 12.33 -11.51 21.46
CA ALA A 61 13.47 -11.35 20.57
C ALA A 61 14.67 -10.78 21.35
N ASP A 62 15.85 -11.36 21.11
CA ASP A 62 17.13 -10.91 21.66
C ASP A 62 17.28 -9.38 21.55
N ALA A 63 17.89 -8.73 22.54
CA ALA A 63 18.02 -7.26 22.61
C ALA A 63 18.70 -6.63 21.38
N ALA A 64 19.47 -7.42 20.61
CA ALA A 64 20.08 -7.00 19.36
C ALA A 64 19.17 -7.19 18.11
N PHE A 65 17.99 -7.79 18.24
CA PHE A 65 17.05 -8.02 17.13
C PHE A 65 16.49 -6.71 16.58
N GLU A 66 16.08 -5.78 17.44
CA GLU A 66 15.60 -4.47 17.01
C GLU A 66 16.71 -3.70 16.28
N GLN A 67 17.94 -3.76 16.77
CA GLN A 67 19.08 -3.13 16.11
C GLN A 67 19.35 -3.72 14.72
N ARG A 68 19.20 -5.04 14.56
CA ARG A 68 19.32 -5.73 13.25
C ARG A 68 18.16 -5.39 12.31
N MET A 69 16.96 -5.17 12.83
CA MET A 69 15.80 -4.79 12.02
C MET A 69 15.91 -3.33 11.56
N VAL A 70 16.31 -2.43 12.45
CA VAL A 70 16.55 -1.01 12.18
C VAL A 70 17.73 -0.83 11.23
N SER A 71 18.80 -1.62 11.34
CA SER A 71 19.92 -1.55 10.39
C SER A 71 19.50 -1.99 8.99
N ARG A 72 18.75 -3.11 8.86
CA ARG A 72 18.20 -3.54 7.56
C ARG A 72 17.23 -2.54 6.95
N PHE A 73 16.48 -1.79 7.77
CA PHE A 73 15.57 -0.75 7.28
C PHE A 73 16.35 0.49 6.82
N ARG A 74 17.39 0.89 7.57
CA ARG A 74 18.32 1.96 7.17
C ARG A 74 19.09 1.63 5.90
N ASP A 75 19.47 0.36 5.73
CA ASP A 75 20.23 -0.10 4.56
C ASP A 75 19.35 -0.33 3.32
N ARG A 76 18.01 -0.38 3.46
CA ARG A 76 17.05 -0.40 2.35
C ARG A 76 16.68 0.98 1.81
N VAL A 77 17.04 2.06 2.51
CA VAL A 77 16.94 3.40 1.93
C VAL A 77 18.24 3.65 1.15
N PRO A 78 18.20 3.76 -0.19
CA PRO A 78 19.42 4.06 -0.93
C PRO A 78 19.96 5.39 -0.42
N LYS A 79 21.21 5.39 0.06
CA LYS A 79 21.96 6.62 0.33
C LYS A 79 21.96 7.41 -0.97
N ARG A 80 21.17 8.49 -1.02
CA ARG A 80 21.21 9.46 -2.12
C ARG A 80 22.62 10.04 -2.19
N SER A 81 23.47 9.46 -3.04
CA SER A 81 24.66 10.12 -3.55
C SER A 81 24.19 11.23 -4.48
N GLY A 82 24.11 12.46 -3.97
CA GLY A 82 23.65 13.60 -4.76
C GLY A 82 23.83 14.93 -4.05
N LEU A 83 24.89 15.65 -4.44
CA LEU A 83 25.07 17.11 -4.46
C LEU A 83 24.91 17.97 -3.19
N ILE A 84 24.30 17.49 -2.10
CA ILE A 84 24.03 18.31 -0.91
C ILE A 84 25.23 18.34 0.06
N SER A 85 26.05 17.29 0.14
CA SER A 85 27.23 17.27 1.02
C SER A 85 28.35 18.20 0.55
N LEU A 86 28.49 18.39 -0.77
CA LEU A 86 29.45 19.34 -1.34
C LEU A 86 29.10 20.80 -1.04
N ILE A 87 27.82 21.13 -0.85
CA ILE A 87 27.37 22.49 -0.54
C ILE A 87 27.58 22.82 0.95
N THR A 88 27.36 21.84 1.84
CA THR A 88 27.58 22.02 3.28
C THR A 88 29.07 22.13 3.65
N ASP A 89 29.96 21.42 2.95
CA ASP A 89 31.40 21.56 3.17
C ASP A 89 31.98 22.84 2.54
N LEU A 90 31.41 23.35 1.43
CA LEU A 90 31.84 24.62 0.84
C LEU A 90 31.46 25.84 1.71
N MET A 91 30.33 25.78 2.44
CA MET A 91 29.91 26.87 3.33
C MET A 91 30.75 26.97 4.61
N ARG A 92 31.32 25.86 5.11
CA ARG A 92 32.23 25.90 6.27
C ARG A 92 33.60 26.51 5.96
N VAL A 93 34.03 26.51 4.69
CA VAL A 93 35.30 27.12 4.28
C VAL A 93 35.17 28.64 4.05
N ARG A 94 33.99 29.16 3.69
CA ARG A 94 33.79 30.61 3.45
C ARG A 94 33.47 31.43 4.71
N ALA A 95 32.94 30.84 5.77
CA ALA A 95 32.70 31.54 7.03
C ALA A 95 34.02 31.94 7.75
N VAL A 96 35.10 31.17 7.56
CA VAL A 96 36.42 31.45 8.15
C VAL A 96 37.20 32.50 7.32
N GLN A 97 36.93 32.63 6.02
CA GLN A 97 37.58 33.63 5.16
C GLN A 97 36.91 35.02 5.22
N LEU A 98 35.61 35.10 5.54
CA LEU A 98 34.88 36.38 5.65
C LEU A 98 35.12 37.13 6.96
N THR A 99 35.46 36.44 8.06
CA THR A 99 35.82 37.08 9.35
C THR A 99 37.24 37.67 9.32
N ALA A 100 38.17 37.02 8.62
CA ALA A 100 39.53 37.55 8.43
C ALA A 100 39.54 38.81 7.53
N ALA A 101 38.71 38.84 6.47
CA ALA A 101 38.65 39.97 5.55
C ALA A 101 37.95 41.22 6.14
N THR A 102 36.95 41.03 7.00
CA THR A 102 36.24 42.12 7.67
C THR A 102 37.06 42.75 8.80
N ALA A 103 37.88 41.96 9.52
CA ALA A 103 38.85 42.49 10.48
C ALA A 103 39.98 43.30 9.79
N LEU A 104 40.45 42.85 8.62
CA LEU A 104 41.48 43.56 7.85
C LEU A 104 40.95 44.87 7.24
N LEU A 105 39.68 44.89 6.80
CA LEU A 105 39.02 46.11 6.30
C LEU A 105 38.69 47.11 7.41
N LEU A 106 38.31 46.66 8.61
CA LEU A 106 38.10 47.56 9.75
C LEU A 106 39.41 48.18 10.26
N ALA A 107 40.52 47.43 10.22
CA ALA A 107 41.85 47.96 10.54
C ALA A 107 42.34 48.99 9.51
N LEU A 108 42.02 48.82 8.22
CA LEU A 108 42.31 49.78 7.15
C LEU A 108 41.41 51.03 7.19
N VAL A 109 40.15 50.90 7.62
CA VAL A 109 39.22 52.04 7.76
C VAL A 109 39.55 52.89 9.00
N GLN A 110 40.04 52.30 10.09
CA GLN A 110 40.49 53.05 11.27
C GLN A 110 41.83 53.76 11.04
N THR A 111 42.75 53.18 10.25
CA THR A 111 43.99 53.87 9.84
C THR A 111 43.71 54.97 8.80
N GLY A 112 42.67 54.82 7.96
CA GLY A 112 42.18 55.90 7.09
C GLY A 112 41.58 57.09 7.86
N ARG A 113 40.81 56.81 8.93
CA ARG A 113 40.18 57.85 9.78
C ARG A 113 41.16 58.65 10.65
N MET A 114 42.40 58.18 10.86
CA MET A 114 43.46 58.97 11.53
C MET A 114 44.27 59.85 10.57
N ILE A 115 44.15 59.66 9.25
CA ILE A 115 44.93 60.40 8.23
C ILE A 115 44.08 61.51 7.57
N THR A 116 42.77 61.35 7.51
CA THR A 116 41.85 62.41 7.06
C THR A 116 41.06 62.92 8.25
N GLY A 117 41.56 63.97 8.89
CA GLY A 117 40.81 64.69 9.92
C GLY A 117 39.58 65.32 9.29
N ASP A 118 38.42 64.70 9.50
CA ASP A 118 37.14 65.37 9.27
C ASP A 118 36.08 64.82 10.24
N SER A 119 35.60 65.74 11.07
CA SER A 119 34.52 65.56 12.03
C SER A 119 33.23 66.09 11.42
N ALA A 120 32.24 65.23 11.19
CA ALA A 120 30.88 65.68 10.89
C ALA A 120 29.84 64.77 11.57
N MET A 121 29.08 65.40 12.45
CA MET A 121 27.95 64.88 13.22
C MET A 121 26.71 64.65 12.34
N PRO A 122 25.82 63.70 12.68
CA PRO A 122 24.45 63.69 12.20
C PRO A 122 23.47 64.30 13.24
N LEU A 123 22.67 65.28 12.82
CA LEU A 123 21.43 65.75 13.49
C LEU A 123 20.25 65.26 12.62
N LYS A 124 19.34 64.39 13.14
CA LYS A 124 18.09 64.67 13.92
C LYS A 124 17.01 65.31 13.02
N ARG A 125 15.77 64.83 12.87
CA ARG A 125 14.66 64.54 13.83
C ARG A 125 13.49 63.97 12.98
N SER A 126 12.54 63.13 13.40
CA SER A 126 11.72 63.21 14.63
C SER A 126 11.19 61.85 15.10
N GLU A 127 11.40 61.61 16.39
CA GLU A 127 10.71 60.68 17.28
C GLU A 127 9.35 61.26 17.75
N TYR A 128 8.44 60.36 18.11
CA TYR A 128 7.57 60.53 19.27
C TYR A 128 7.94 59.48 20.33
N ILE A 129 8.24 60.00 21.51
CA ILE A 129 8.59 59.43 22.83
C ILE A 129 7.31 59.60 23.70
N SER A 130 6.96 58.92 24.78
CA SER A 130 7.40 57.80 25.64
C SER A 130 6.21 57.57 26.62
N SER A 131 6.19 56.59 27.53
CA SER A 131 6.96 56.61 28.78
C SER A 131 6.76 55.31 29.58
N THR A 132 7.81 54.95 30.31
CA THR A 132 7.81 54.03 31.45
C THR A 132 7.92 54.86 32.73
N VAL A 133 7.25 54.45 33.81
CA VAL A 133 7.60 54.87 35.19
C VAL A 133 7.52 53.66 36.13
N GLU A 134 8.47 53.69 37.07
CA GLU A 134 8.84 52.77 38.13
C GLU A 134 7.79 52.57 39.24
N ALA A 135 8.14 51.65 40.14
CA ALA A 135 7.40 51.12 41.29
C ALA A 135 7.19 52.10 42.45
N ASP A 136 6.10 51.89 43.23
CA ASP A 136 6.17 51.84 44.70
C ASP A 136 4.96 51.10 45.34
N ARG A 137 5.16 50.69 46.59
CA ARG A 137 4.48 49.73 47.47
C ARG A 137 3.09 50.14 48.00
N ASP A 138 2.23 49.15 48.27
CA ASP A 138 1.71 48.85 49.63
C ASP A 138 0.77 47.60 49.68
N LYS A 139 0.82 46.85 50.79
CA LYS A 139 -0.08 45.73 51.20
C LYS A 139 -1.16 46.26 52.19
N PRO A 140 -2.14 45.50 52.75
CA PRO A 140 -2.56 44.09 52.58
C PRO A 140 -4.10 43.90 52.36
N GLY A 141 -4.56 42.71 51.95
CA GLY A 141 -6.00 42.39 51.95
C GLY A 141 -6.39 41.01 51.40
N ALA A 142 -6.80 40.15 52.33
CA ALA A 142 -7.45 38.85 52.27
C ALA A 142 -8.16 38.31 50.99
N ASN A 143 -7.98 37.00 50.83
CA ASN A 143 -8.94 35.93 50.47
C ASN A 143 -9.30 35.61 49.00
N ARG A 144 -8.89 34.38 48.66
CA ARG A 144 -9.63 33.26 48.04
C ARG A 144 -9.76 33.11 46.52
N ASP A 145 -9.18 31.99 46.09
CA ASP A 145 -9.50 31.10 44.97
C ASP A 145 -9.57 31.66 43.55
N SER A 146 -8.48 31.46 42.80
CA SER A 146 -8.50 30.77 41.49
C SER A 146 -7.11 30.78 40.81
N GLY A 147 -6.69 29.59 40.34
CA GLY A 147 -5.90 29.35 39.13
C GLY A 147 -4.59 30.11 38.88
N VAL A 148 -3.46 29.44 39.09
CA VAL A 148 -2.18 29.68 38.39
C VAL A 148 -1.42 28.34 38.35
N PHE A 149 -0.69 27.87 37.33
CA PHE A 149 -0.11 28.45 36.12
C PHE A 149 -0.15 27.40 35.00
N ALA A 150 -0.52 27.83 33.80
CA ALA A 150 -0.10 27.21 32.56
C ALA A 150 1.22 27.84 32.12
N LYS A 151 2.21 27.01 31.78
CA LYS A 151 3.31 27.38 30.89
C LYS A 151 3.11 26.60 29.60
N THR A 152 2.82 27.38 28.58
CA THR A 152 2.69 27.04 27.18
C THR A 152 4.03 26.61 26.60
N ASP A 153 4.01 25.65 25.68
CA ASP A 153 4.47 25.90 24.32
C ASP A 153 3.49 25.21 23.37
N GLY A 154 3.11 25.93 22.33
CA GLY A 154 2.13 25.48 21.36
C GLY A 154 2.56 25.76 19.94
N ARG A 155 1.62 25.43 19.04
CA ARG A 155 1.43 25.96 17.68
C ARG A 155 2.15 25.18 16.56
N SER A 156 1.60 24.95 15.37
CA SER A 156 0.23 24.77 14.84
C SER A 156 0.36 24.47 13.33
N LYS A 157 -0.64 23.77 12.76
CA LYS A 157 -1.19 23.90 11.38
C LYS A 157 -0.43 23.31 10.15
N THR A 158 -1.11 22.31 9.56
CA THR A 158 -1.55 22.15 8.15
C THR A 158 -1.06 23.11 7.06
N ALA A 159 -0.66 22.58 5.89
CA ALA A 159 -1.36 22.65 4.57
C ALA A 159 -0.43 22.37 3.37
N ASP A 160 -0.99 21.82 2.29
CA ASP A 160 -0.41 21.55 0.97
C ASP A 160 0.12 22.78 0.20
N ALA A 161 1.12 22.57 -0.68
CA ALA A 161 1.22 23.23 -2.00
C ALA A 161 2.32 22.60 -2.91
N LEU A 162 1.98 22.41 -4.20
CA LEU A 162 2.82 21.96 -5.33
C LEU A 162 3.84 23.04 -5.81
N GLN A 163 4.98 22.63 -6.41
CA GLN A 163 5.32 22.87 -7.84
C GLN A 163 6.74 22.36 -8.29
N GLN A 164 6.69 21.51 -9.31
CA GLN A 164 7.59 21.22 -10.47
C GLN A 164 9.10 21.55 -10.46
N LYS A 165 9.93 20.50 -10.70
CA LYS A 165 11.10 20.57 -11.62
C LYS A 165 11.57 19.19 -12.15
N THR A 166 11.20 18.89 -13.39
CA THR A 166 11.93 18.17 -14.48
C THR A 166 12.97 17.08 -14.17
N THR A 167 12.75 15.86 -14.65
CA THR A 167 13.78 14.86 -15.03
C THR A 167 13.18 13.93 -16.11
N PRO A 168 13.99 13.31 -17.00
CA PRO A 168 13.64 13.05 -18.40
C PRO A 168 12.91 11.73 -18.66
N GLU A 169 12.33 11.73 -19.85
CA GLU A 169 11.70 10.66 -20.63
C GLU A 169 12.52 9.36 -20.63
N GLU A 170 11.95 8.30 -20.08
CA GLU A 170 12.43 6.92 -20.22
C GLU A 170 11.40 6.17 -21.09
N GLU A 171 11.90 5.65 -22.20
CA GLU A 171 11.18 5.07 -23.32
C GLU A 171 10.46 3.76 -22.92
N PRO A 172 9.21 3.50 -23.35
CA PRO A 172 8.58 2.21 -23.13
C PRO A 172 9.26 1.15 -24.01
N PRO A 173 9.37 -0.12 -23.54
CA PRO A 173 9.95 -1.18 -24.36
C PRO A 173 9.11 -1.40 -25.63
N PRO A 174 9.76 -1.75 -26.77
CA PRO A 174 9.07 -1.88 -28.04
C PRO A 174 8.04 -3.03 -28.02
N PRO A 175 6.93 -2.91 -28.76
CA PRO A 175 5.95 -3.98 -28.88
C PRO A 175 6.56 -5.20 -29.59
N PRO A 176 6.12 -6.43 -29.28
CA PRO A 176 6.51 -7.60 -30.03
C PRO A 176 6.04 -7.49 -31.50
N PRO A 177 6.79 -8.08 -32.46
CA PRO A 177 6.48 -7.97 -33.88
C PRO A 177 5.15 -8.65 -34.24
N PRO A 178 4.50 -8.21 -35.34
CA PRO A 178 3.14 -8.66 -35.70
C PRO A 178 3.13 -10.10 -36.20
N ASP A 179 2.27 -10.92 -35.61
CA ASP A 179 1.95 -12.26 -36.08
C ASP A 179 1.25 -12.20 -37.45
N LYS A 180 1.80 -12.94 -38.41
CA LYS A 180 1.12 -13.33 -39.64
C LYS A 180 0.26 -14.58 -39.38
N PRO A 181 -0.85 -14.75 -40.12
CA PRO A 181 -1.92 -15.65 -39.73
C PRO A 181 -1.55 -17.12 -40.00
N LEU A 182 -1.88 -17.99 -39.05
CA LEU A 182 -1.95 -19.43 -39.27
C LEU A 182 -3.36 -19.93 -38.93
N THR A 183 -4.04 -20.39 -39.96
CA THR A 183 -5.26 -21.21 -39.92
C THR A 183 -4.93 -22.66 -39.48
N PRO A 184 -5.96 -23.46 -39.11
CA PRO A 184 -5.86 -24.45 -38.04
C PRO A 184 -5.54 -25.87 -38.52
N VAL A 185 -4.84 -26.65 -37.70
CA VAL A 185 -4.84 -28.12 -37.76
C VAL A 185 -4.84 -28.73 -36.36
N GLU A 186 -6.05 -29.09 -35.95
CA GLU A 186 -6.50 -30.34 -35.34
C GLU A 186 -5.46 -31.39 -34.86
N SER A 187 -5.60 -31.74 -33.56
CA SER A 187 -5.54 -33.09 -32.97
C SER A 187 -4.23 -33.91 -32.98
N LEU A 188 -3.72 -34.25 -31.79
CA LEU A 188 -3.81 -35.60 -31.21
C LEU A 188 -2.97 -35.73 -29.91
N ARG A 189 -3.67 -36.09 -28.83
CA ARG A 189 -3.38 -37.12 -27.81
C ARG A 189 -1.96 -37.31 -27.22
N GLN A 190 -2.01 -37.42 -25.88
CA GLN A 190 -1.30 -38.35 -24.98
C GLN A 190 0.02 -37.93 -24.29
N LEU A 191 -0.16 -37.60 -22.99
CA LEU A 191 0.69 -37.88 -21.82
C LEU A 191 1.41 -39.26 -21.91
N PRO A 192 2.58 -39.48 -21.26
CA PRO A 192 2.65 -39.46 -19.78
C PRO A 192 4.00 -39.14 -19.07
N SER A 193 3.84 -38.94 -17.74
CA SER A 193 4.66 -39.45 -16.60
C SER A 193 6.13 -39.06 -16.35
N TYR A 194 6.30 -38.47 -15.15
CA TYR A 194 7.26 -38.76 -14.05
C TYR A 194 8.79 -38.56 -14.18
N VAL A 195 9.26 -37.63 -13.34
CA VAL A 195 10.45 -37.56 -12.46
C VAL A 195 11.52 -38.67 -12.56
N GLY A 196 12.79 -38.26 -12.60
CA GLY A 196 13.88 -39.02 -11.95
C GLY A 196 15.21 -38.97 -12.69
N ASN A 197 16.03 -37.97 -12.40
CA ASN A 197 17.39 -37.84 -12.94
C ASN A 197 18.40 -38.32 -11.89
N THR A 198 18.98 -39.52 -12.06
CA THR A 198 20.25 -39.91 -11.44
C THR A 198 21.16 -40.60 -12.46
N LYS A 199 22.20 -39.85 -12.85
CA LYS A 199 23.55 -40.23 -13.31
C LYS A 199 23.79 -41.70 -13.70
N THR A 200 24.25 -41.93 -14.93
CA THR A 200 25.66 -42.30 -15.21
C THR A 200 25.97 -42.33 -16.71
N LYS A 201 27.18 -41.84 -17.04
CA LYS A 201 27.83 -41.91 -18.36
C LYS A 201 28.22 -43.36 -18.68
N LYS A 202 28.10 -43.80 -19.94
CA LYS A 202 29.19 -43.93 -20.93
C LYS A 202 28.77 -44.92 -22.04
N ALA A 203 28.93 -44.47 -23.28
CA ALA A 203 28.73 -45.23 -24.51
C ALA A 203 29.84 -46.26 -24.75
N GLU A 204 29.52 -47.40 -25.38
CA GLU A 204 30.16 -47.86 -26.64
C GLU A 204 29.53 -49.17 -27.19
N PHE A 205 29.03 -49.05 -28.42
CA PHE A 205 29.07 -49.97 -29.58
C PHE A 205 28.56 -51.44 -29.54
N LYS A 206 27.41 -51.61 -30.24
CA LYS A 206 27.16 -52.34 -31.52
C LYS A 206 27.17 -53.89 -31.64
N ASP A 207 26.06 -54.33 -32.26
CA ASP A 207 25.83 -55.48 -33.18
C ASP A 207 26.05 -56.91 -32.63
N GLU A 208 25.30 -57.97 -32.96
CA GLU A 208 24.04 -58.22 -33.67
C GLU A 208 23.76 -59.75 -33.52
N LYS A 209 22.48 -60.12 -33.43
CA LYS A 209 21.85 -61.44 -33.76
C LYS A 209 22.21 -62.76 -33.05
N ALA A 210 21.14 -63.38 -32.54
CA ALA A 210 20.81 -64.82 -32.45
C ALA A 210 20.95 -65.56 -33.83
N PRO A 211 20.81 -66.91 -34.00
CA PRO A 211 19.95 -67.81 -33.22
C PRO A 211 20.31 -69.33 -33.16
N ALA A 212 19.39 -70.09 -32.54
CA ALA A 212 18.92 -71.47 -32.83
C ALA A 212 19.86 -72.68 -32.62
N SER A 213 19.52 -73.57 -31.66
CA SER A 213 18.81 -74.87 -31.85
C SER A 213 19.83 -76.02 -32.11
N THR A 214 19.83 -77.21 -31.51
CA THR A 214 18.78 -78.23 -31.23
C THR A 214 19.48 -79.33 -30.40
N ALA A 215 18.98 -79.69 -29.21
CA ALA A 215 18.22 -80.93 -28.89
C ALA A 215 18.99 -82.26 -28.90
N GLU A 216 18.98 -82.96 -27.76
CA GLU A 216 18.87 -84.42 -27.56
C GLU A 216 18.38 -84.62 -26.11
N THR A 217 17.13 -85.02 -25.83
CA THR A 217 16.49 -86.35 -25.96
C THR A 217 16.78 -87.28 -24.75
N SER A 218 15.83 -87.23 -23.80
CA SER A 218 15.10 -88.35 -23.18
C SER A 218 15.64 -89.17 -21.99
N ALA A 219 14.67 -89.43 -21.10
CA ALA A 219 14.56 -90.44 -20.04
C ALA A 219 15.30 -90.10 -18.72
N GLU A 220 14.72 -90.19 -17.53
CA GLU A 220 13.49 -90.84 -17.06
C GLU A 220 13.14 -90.27 -15.67
N PHE A 221 11.86 -90.38 -15.29
CA PHE A 221 11.29 -89.90 -14.03
C PHE A 221 12.00 -90.48 -12.79
N VAL A 222 12.42 -89.60 -11.87
CA VAL A 222 12.35 -89.86 -10.43
C VAL A 222 11.53 -88.74 -9.81
N GLU A 223 10.45 -89.18 -9.18
CA GLU A 223 9.48 -88.41 -8.42
C GLU A 223 10.13 -87.73 -7.22
N GLU A 224 10.48 -86.46 -7.35
CA GLU A 224 10.84 -85.61 -6.23
C GLU A 224 9.59 -84.84 -5.80
N LYS A 225 9.08 -85.22 -4.62
CA LYS A 225 8.00 -84.55 -3.90
C LYS A 225 8.07 -83.03 -4.07
N PRO A 226 6.95 -82.32 -4.29
CA PRO A 226 6.97 -80.87 -4.21
C PRO A 226 7.39 -80.51 -2.78
N SER A 227 8.59 -79.94 -2.64
CA SER A 227 9.00 -79.22 -1.46
C SER A 227 8.03 -78.05 -1.31
N SER A 228 6.94 -78.32 -0.58
CA SER A 228 6.13 -77.32 0.05
C SER A 228 7.05 -76.57 1.00
N SER A 229 7.64 -75.48 0.52
CA SER A 229 8.08 -74.41 1.39
C SER A 229 6.82 -73.98 2.13
N PRO A 230 6.71 -74.22 3.45
CA PRO A 230 5.57 -73.72 4.18
C PRO A 230 5.66 -72.21 4.09
N SER A 231 4.75 -71.58 3.33
CA SER A 231 4.38 -70.19 3.57
C SER A 231 4.15 -70.11 5.06
N ALA A 232 5.10 -69.49 5.75
CA ALA A 232 4.97 -69.14 7.14
C ALA A 232 3.82 -68.15 7.23
N VAL A 233 2.60 -68.67 7.37
CA VAL A 233 1.53 -68.01 8.09
C VAL A 233 2.03 -67.94 9.53
N GLY A 234 2.93 -66.99 9.79
CA GLY A 234 3.25 -66.57 11.14
C GLY A 234 1.96 -66.10 11.80
N PRO A 235 1.83 -66.25 13.12
CA PRO A 235 0.58 -65.94 13.81
C PRO A 235 0.22 -64.47 13.54
N THR A 236 -0.85 -64.26 12.77
CA THR A 236 -1.45 -62.93 12.55
C THR A 236 -1.97 -62.31 13.85
N ALA A 237 -1.97 -63.07 14.93
CA ALA A 237 -2.54 -62.73 16.23
C ALA A 237 -1.84 -61.57 16.96
N ASN A 238 -0.69 -61.07 16.50
CA ASN A 238 0.02 -59.99 17.20
C ASN A 238 0.45 -58.80 16.32
N ARG A 239 -0.10 -58.67 15.11
CA ARG A 239 0.11 -57.48 14.28
C ARG A 239 -0.90 -56.40 14.66
N LYS A 240 -0.41 -55.16 14.83
CA LYS A 240 -1.23 -53.97 15.07
C LYS A 240 -1.40 -53.23 13.74
N LEU A 241 -2.53 -53.45 13.08
CA LEU A 241 -2.86 -52.85 11.78
C LEU A 241 -3.97 -51.82 11.94
N ILE A 242 -3.76 -50.63 11.38
CA ILE A 242 -4.77 -49.57 11.31
C ILE A 242 -5.33 -49.57 9.89
N ARG A 243 -6.66 -49.67 9.75
CA ARG A 243 -7.34 -49.69 8.45
C ARG A 243 -8.30 -48.51 8.35
N ASN A 244 -8.13 -47.69 7.32
CA ASN A 244 -9.02 -46.57 7.03
C ASN A 244 -9.54 -46.67 5.60
N ALA A 245 -10.79 -46.28 5.37
CA ALA A 245 -11.38 -46.25 4.05
C ALA A 245 -12.11 -44.93 3.82
N THR A 246 -11.99 -44.40 2.61
CA THR A 246 -12.82 -43.30 2.13
C THR A 246 -13.62 -43.76 0.93
N ALA A 247 -14.89 -43.37 0.86
CA ALA A 247 -15.77 -43.69 -0.26
C ALA A 247 -16.64 -42.49 -0.62
N GLU A 248 -16.75 -42.20 -1.91
CA GLU A 248 -17.63 -41.17 -2.44
C GLU A 248 -18.73 -41.86 -3.26
N LEU A 249 -19.98 -41.67 -2.85
CA LEU A 249 -21.13 -42.27 -3.50
C LEU A 249 -22.15 -41.23 -3.94
N GLU A 250 -22.65 -41.40 -5.16
CA GLU A 250 -23.80 -40.67 -5.68
C GLU A 250 -25.08 -41.50 -5.48
N VAL A 251 -26.03 -40.98 -4.72
CA VAL A 251 -27.24 -41.69 -4.27
C VAL A 251 -28.52 -41.02 -4.76
N VAL A 252 -29.62 -41.76 -4.79
CA VAL A 252 -30.93 -41.21 -5.21
C VAL A 252 -31.56 -40.38 -4.08
N SER A 253 -31.52 -40.91 -2.86
CA SER A 253 -32.01 -40.27 -1.63
C SER A 253 -30.96 -40.40 -0.55
N PHE A 254 -30.59 -39.27 0.06
CA PHE A 254 -29.62 -39.22 1.14
C PHE A 254 -30.15 -39.92 2.41
N ASP A 255 -31.39 -39.64 2.79
CA ASP A 255 -32.01 -40.18 4.01
C ASP A 255 -32.16 -41.71 3.97
N GLU A 256 -32.62 -42.27 2.85
CA GLU A 256 -32.70 -43.74 2.69
C GLU A 256 -31.31 -44.39 2.73
N SER A 257 -30.29 -43.70 2.20
CA SER A 257 -28.92 -44.20 2.16
C SER A 257 -28.31 -44.24 3.56
N ILE A 258 -28.52 -43.21 4.39
CA ILE A 258 -28.11 -43.23 5.81
C ILE A 258 -28.72 -44.41 6.54
N GLN A 259 -30.02 -44.64 6.38
CA GLN A 259 -30.71 -45.74 7.07
C GLN A 259 -30.11 -47.10 6.68
N LYS A 260 -29.84 -47.32 5.39
CA LYS A 260 -29.18 -48.55 4.90
C LYS A 260 -27.76 -48.70 5.44
N ILE A 261 -26.95 -47.63 5.41
CA ILE A 261 -25.56 -47.64 5.93
C ILE A 261 -25.55 -47.93 7.43
N THR A 262 -26.46 -47.33 8.18
CA THR A 262 -26.59 -47.55 9.63
C THR A 262 -26.97 -49.01 9.93
N GLY A 263 -27.89 -49.58 9.15
CA GLY A 263 -28.26 -50.99 9.23
C GLY A 263 -27.07 -51.92 8.94
N PHE A 264 -26.33 -51.67 7.86
CA PHE A 264 -25.15 -52.46 7.51
C PHE A 264 -24.03 -52.33 8.55
N ALA A 265 -23.84 -51.14 9.13
CA ALA A 265 -22.88 -50.92 10.20
C ALA A 265 -23.25 -51.79 11.42
N ALA A 266 -24.51 -51.79 11.84
CA ALA A 266 -24.98 -52.58 12.97
C ALA A 266 -24.81 -54.10 12.73
N GLU A 267 -25.12 -54.59 11.53
CA GLU A 267 -24.95 -56.01 11.17
C GLU A 267 -23.50 -56.47 11.20
N GLU A 268 -22.56 -55.61 10.78
CA GLU A 268 -21.13 -55.92 10.76
C GLU A 268 -20.42 -55.56 12.09
N LYS A 269 -21.20 -55.41 13.18
CA LYS A 269 -20.74 -55.09 14.55
C LYS A 269 -20.02 -53.73 14.66
N GLY A 270 -20.37 -52.79 13.80
CA GLY A 270 -19.92 -51.40 13.82
C GLY A 270 -20.98 -50.43 14.33
N TYR A 271 -20.63 -49.15 14.34
CA TYR A 271 -21.53 -48.05 14.69
C TYR A 271 -21.20 -46.79 13.89
N VAL A 272 -22.20 -45.92 13.73
CA VAL A 272 -22.03 -44.60 13.11
C VAL A 272 -21.50 -43.63 14.17
N ALA A 273 -20.32 -43.06 13.92
CA ALA A 273 -19.67 -42.13 14.84
C ALA A 273 -20.08 -40.67 14.57
N THR A 274 -20.27 -40.31 13.30
CA THR A 274 -20.64 -38.94 12.91
C THR A 274 -21.51 -38.98 11.67
N THR A 275 -22.51 -38.10 11.63
CA THR A 275 -23.31 -37.83 10.45
C THR A 275 -23.45 -36.33 10.33
N SER A 276 -22.99 -35.78 9.21
CA SER A 276 -23.19 -34.39 8.84
C SER A 276 -23.94 -34.35 7.52
N SER A 277 -24.82 -33.36 7.37
CA SER A 277 -25.58 -33.17 6.14
C SER A 277 -25.80 -31.68 5.91
N GLU A 278 -25.62 -31.26 4.67
CA GLU A 278 -25.92 -29.92 4.21
C GLU A 278 -26.97 -30.01 3.10
N LYS A 279 -28.01 -29.19 3.25
CA LYS A 279 -29.06 -29.07 2.26
C LYS A 279 -28.79 -27.87 1.37
N GLN A 280 -28.64 -28.11 0.08
CA GLN A 280 -28.46 -27.05 -0.91
C GLN A 280 -29.77 -26.33 -1.21
N ALA A 281 -29.66 -25.15 -1.83
CA ALA A 281 -30.80 -24.35 -2.27
C ALA A 281 -31.71 -25.08 -3.28
N ASN A 282 -31.17 -26.04 -4.03
CA ASN A 282 -31.95 -26.91 -4.92
C ASN A 282 -32.70 -28.04 -4.20
N GLY A 283 -32.65 -28.08 -2.87
CA GLY A 283 -33.27 -29.09 -2.04
C GLY A 283 -32.51 -30.41 -1.95
N LYS A 284 -31.38 -30.55 -2.67
CA LYS A 284 -30.52 -31.74 -2.65
C LYS A 284 -29.64 -31.77 -1.43
N LEU A 285 -29.34 -32.97 -0.96
CA LEU A 285 -28.53 -33.22 0.22
C LEU A 285 -27.15 -33.76 -0.17
N ARG A 286 -26.13 -33.28 0.52
CA ARG A 286 -24.80 -33.88 0.57
C ARG A 286 -24.38 -33.99 2.01
N GLY A 287 -23.63 -35.02 2.34
CA GLY A 287 -23.17 -35.21 3.70
C GLY A 287 -22.02 -36.18 3.82
N GLU A 288 -21.49 -36.25 5.01
CA GLU A 288 -20.42 -37.15 5.39
C GLU A 288 -20.89 -38.03 6.54
N ILE A 289 -20.64 -39.32 6.42
CA ILE A 289 -20.91 -40.31 7.46
C ILE A 289 -19.60 -40.98 7.80
N VAL A 290 -19.24 -40.93 9.08
CA VAL A 290 -18.08 -41.66 9.61
C VAL A 290 -18.60 -42.88 10.35
N VAL A 291 -18.23 -44.06 9.87
CA VAL A 291 -18.62 -45.36 10.43
C VAL A 291 -17.39 -46.05 10.99
N LYS A 292 -17.51 -46.62 12.19
CA LYS A 292 -16.47 -47.45 12.82
C LYS A 292 -16.92 -48.91 12.78
N VAL A 293 -16.11 -49.77 12.18
CA VAL A 293 -16.42 -51.21 11.99
C VAL A 293 -15.21 -52.05 12.44
N LEU A 294 -15.43 -53.30 12.84
CA LEU A 294 -14.32 -54.20 13.14
C LEU A 294 -13.43 -54.39 11.89
N PRO A 295 -12.09 -54.39 12.03
CA PRO A 295 -11.16 -54.50 10.90
C PRO A 295 -11.38 -55.73 9.99
N ASP A 296 -11.84 -56.85 10.57
CA ASP A 296 -12.11 -58.10 9.86
C ASP A 296 -13.38 -58.02 8.98
N ASN A 297 -14.33 -57.15 9.35
CA ASN A 297 -15.61 -56.99 8.64
C ASN A 297 -15.59 -55.81 7.67
N LEU A 298 -14.51 -55.02 7.63
CA LEU A 298 -14.40 -53.81 6.82
C LEU A 298 -14.67 -54.07 5.33
N ASP A 299 -14.02 -55.08 4.76
CA ASP A 299 -14.10 -55.38 3.33
C ASP A 299 -15.53 -55.80 2.93
N ARG A 300 -16.23 -56.51 3.83
CA ARG A 300 -17.64 -56.90 3.64
C ARG A 300 -18.58 -55.70 3.75
N PHE A 301 -18.33 -54.81 4.71
CA PHE A 301 -19.10 -53.57 4.87
C PHE A 301 -19.00 -52.69 3.63
N LEU A 302 -17.78 -52.44 3.13
CA LEU A 302 -17.55 -51.67 1.90
C LEU A 302 -18.27 -52.28 0.70
N GLY A 303 -18.23 -53.61 0.55
CA GLY A 303 -18.96 -54.34 -0.49
C GLY A 303 -20.47 -54.06 -0.50
N ARG A 304 -21.09 -53.91 0.67
CA ARG A 304 -22.53 -53.58 0.78
C ARG A 304 -22.82 -52.10 0.51
N VAL A 305 -21.94 -51.21 0.96
CA VAL A 305 -22.07 -49.76 0.74
C VAL A 305 -22.10 -49.44 -0.76
N HIS A 306 -21.28 -50.15 -1.56
CA HIS A 306 -21.29 -50.05 -3.03
C HIS A 306 -22.65 -50.31 -3.68
N GLY A 307 -23.50 -51.12 -3.06
CA GLY A 307 -24.83 -51.45 -3.59
C GLY A 307 -25.89 -50.37 -3.37
N ILE A 308 -25.58 -49.32 -2.59
CA ILE A 308 -26.55 -48.27 -2.22
C ILE A 308 -26.64 -47.19 -3.31
N GLY A 309 -25.54 -46.93 -4.01
CA GLY A 309 -25.43 -45.84 -4.99
C GLY A 309 -24.33 -46.10 -6.02
N GLU A 310 -24.05 -45.09 -6.82
CA GLU A 310 -22.97 -45.12 -7.80
C GLU A 310 -21.67 -44.68 -7.13
N LEU A 311 -20.69 -45.58 -7.07
CA LEU A 311 -19.38 -45.27 -6.52
C LEU A 311 -18.61 -44.34 -7.47
N LYS A 312 -18.24 -43.16 -6.98
CA LYS A 312 -17.38 -42.21 -7.71
C LYS A 312 -15.91 -42.44 -7.41
N ASN A 313 -15.59 -42.66 -6.14
CA ASN A 313 -14.22 -42.84 -5.69
C ASN A 313 -14.17 -43.74 -4.46
N GLN A 314 -13.09 -44.50 -4.32
CA GLN A 314 -12.81 -45.28 -3.14
C GLN A 314 -11.30 -45.37 -2.91
N ALA A 315 -10.88 -45.14 -1.67
CA ALA A 315 -9.52 -45.44 -1.23
C ALA A 315 -9.57 -46.28 0.05
N LEU A 316 -8.64 -47.23 0.14
CA LEU A 316 -8.45 -48.08 1.31
C LEU A 316 -6.98 -48.02 1.69
N THR A 317 -6.68 -47.61 2.91
CA THR A 317 -5.33 -47.51 3.46
C THR A 317 -5.17 -48.48 4.63
N THR A 318 -4.02 -49.15 4.66
CA THR A 318 -3.64 -50.04 5.76
C THR A 318 -2.25 -49.65 6.21
N GLU A 319 -2.10 -49.35 7.50
CA GLU A 319 -0.84 -48.98 8.12
C GLU A 319 -0.46 -50.02 9.17
N ASP A 320 0.77 -50.54 9.07
CA ASP A 320 1.32 -51.47 10.07
C ASP A 320 2.08 -50.68 11.14
N VAL A 321 1.48 -50.57 12.32
CA VAL A 321 2.05 -49.86 13.45
C VAL A 321 2.66 -50.79 14.50
N THR A 322 2.80 -52.08 14.18
CA THR A 322 3.28 -53.11 15.11
C THR A 322 4.62 -52.72 15.74
N LYS A 323 5.58 -52.25 14.93
CA LYS A 323 6.90 -51.85 15.41
C LYS A 323 6.84 -50.64 16.35
N ALA A 324 6.12 -49.60 15.96
CA ALA A 324 6.00 -48.38 16.75
C ALA A 324 5.28 -48.65 18.08
N TYR A 325 4.22 -49.46 18.06
CA TYR A 325 3.48 -49.86 19.26
C TYR A 325 4.39 -50.56 20.28
N PHE A 326 5.11 -51.61 19.86
CA PHE A 326 5.99 -52.37 20.78
C PHE A 326 7.22 -51.57 21.24
N ASP A 327 7.72 -50.63 20.44
CA ASP A 327 8.77 -49.70 20.87
C ASP A 327 8.27 -48.77 21.97
N THR A 328 7.11 -48.11 21.77
CA THR A 328 6.50 -47.23 22.77
C THR A 328 6.15 -47.98 24.04
N GLU A 329 5.64 -49.21 23.95
CA GLU A 329 5.38 -50.07 25.12
C GLU A 329 6.66 -50.40 25.90
N SER A 330 7.73 -50.76 25.19
CA SER A 330 9.03 -51.04 25.80
C SER A 330 9.62 -49.81 26.49
N ARG A 331 9.52 -48.63 25.85
CA ARG A 331 9.98 -47.36 26.41
C ARG A 331 9.15 -46.95 27.63
N LEU A 332 7.83 -47.14 27.59
CA LEU A 332 6.93 -46.90 28.72
C LEU A 332 7.30 -47.78 29.92
N LYS A 333 7.58 -49.07 29.69
CA LYS A 333 8.02 -50.00 30.74
C LYS A 333 9.33 -49.53 31.40
N ASN A 334 10.31 -49.11 30.59
CA ASN A 334 11.59 -48.60 31.09
C ASN A 334 11.43 -47.29 31.86
N ALA A 335 10.58 -46.37 31.38
CA ALA A 335 10.30 -45.11 32.07
C ALA A 335 9.62 -45.34 33.43
N ARG A 336 8.68 -46.28 33.53
CA ARG A 336 8.06 -46.66 34.82
C ARG A 336 9.07 -47.25 35.81
N LEU A 337 10.03 -48.05 35.34
CA LEU A 337 11.12 -48.54 36.19
C LEU A 337 12.03 -47.39 36.66
N MET A 338 12.29 -46.40 35.80
CA MET A 338 13.04 -45.20 36.17
C MET A 338 12.28 -44.37 37.22
N GLU A 339 10.97 -44.20 37.04
CA GLU A 339 10.09 -43.52 38.01
C GLU A 339 10.18 -44.20 39.39
N GLN A 340 10.08 -45.52 39.45
CA GLN A 340 10.20 -46.29 40.70
C GLN A 340 11.55 -46.06 41.37
N ARG A 341 12.65 -46.09 40.61
CA ARG A 341 14.00 -45.81 41.15
C ARG A 341 14.14 -44.38 41.67
N LEU A 342 13.60 -43.39 40.96
CA LEU A 342 13.61 -41.99 41.42
C LEU A 342 12.81 -41.84 42.72
N ILE A 343 11.64 -42.50 42.82
CA ILE A 343 10.84 -42.54 44.06
C ILE A 343 11.61 -43.21 45.21
N GLU A 344 12.35 -44.29 44.95
CA GLU A 344 13.20 -44.94 45.95
C GLU A 344 14.35 -44.05 46.43
N ILE A 345 14.97 -43.27 45.53
CA ILE A 345 16.01 -42.29 45.87
C ILE A 345 15.42 -41.19 46.77
N LEU A 346 14.23 -40.67 46.44
CA LEU A 346 13.52 -39.69 47.28
C LEU A 346 13.19 -40.24 48.68
N LYS A 347 12.87 -41.54 48.80
CA LYS A 347 12.59 -42.18 50.10
C LYS A 347 13.84 -42.41 50.95
N THR A 348 15.00 -42.59 50.33
CA THR A 348 16.25 -43.00 51.01
C THR A 348 17.23 -41.85 51.25
N LYS A 349 17.22 -40.79 50.43
CA LYS A 349 18.04 -39.58 50.64
C LYS A 349 17.32 -38.57 51.54
N SER A 350 17.97 -38.14 52.62
CA SER A 350 17.36 -37.29 53.67
C SER A 350 18.22 -36.06 54.06
N LYS A 351 19.30 -35.72 53.33
CA LYS A 351 20.33 -34.80 53.87
C LYS A 351 20.66 -33.55 53.04
N ASP A 352 20.35 -33.50 51.74
CA ASP A 352 20.61 -32.32 50.90
C ASP A 352 19.35 -31.93 50.11
N VAL A 353 18.94 -30.66 50.25
CA VAL A 353 17.73 -30.10 49.63
C VAL A 353 17.93 -29.89 48.13
N ALA A 354 19.16 -29.60 47.68
CA ALA A 354 19.45 -29.41 46.26
C ALA A 354 19.32 -30.72 45.47
N ASP A 355 19.83 -31.83 46.04
CA ASP A 355 19.68 -33.18 45.49
C ASP A 355 18.21 -33.60 45.40
N LEU A 356 17.39 -33.21 46.38
CA LEU A 356 15.96 -33.54 46.41
C LEU A 356 15.23 -32.84 45.25
N LEU A 357 15.49 -31.55 45.07
CA LEU A 357 14.85 -30.73 44.03
C LEU A 357 15.19 -31.23 42.62
N GLU A 358 16.43 -31.67 42.39
CA GLU A 358 16.85 -32.21 41.09
C GLU A 358 16.18 -33.57 40.80
N VAL A 359 16.05 -34.44 41.81
CA VAL A 359 15.33 -35.72 41.67
C VAL A 359 13.83 -35.49 41.45
N GLU A 360 13.22 -34.51 42.11
CA GLU A 360 11.83 -34.12 41.86
C GLU A 360 11.60 -33.58 40.45
N LYS A 361 12.53 -32.75 39.94
CA LYS A 361 12.50 -32.24 38.57
C LYS A 361 12.58 -33.36 37.54
N GLU A 362 13.53 -34.28 37.69
CA GLU A 362 13.63 -35.45 36.80
C GLU A 362 12.43 -36.39 36.94
N LEU A 363 11.87 -36.55 38.15
CA LEU A 363 10.64 -37.33 38.35
C LEU A 363 9.46 -36.70 37.60
N GLY A 364 9.31 -35.37 37.64
CA GLY A 364 8.32 -34.64 36.87
C GLY A 364 8.45 -34.90 35.36
N ARG A 365 9.68 -34.78 34.84
CA ARG A 365 9.98 -35.05 33.42
C ARG A 365 9.67 -36.50 33.02
N VAL A 366 10.02 -37.48 33.85
CA VAL A 366 9.74 -38.90 33.59
C VAL A 366 8.24 -39.18 33.61
N ARG A 367 7.49 -38.56 34.53
CA ARG A 367 6.02 -38.68 34.57
C ARG A 367 5.35 -38.12 33.33
N GLU A 368 5.77 -36.94 32.88
CA GLU A 368 5.27 -36.35 31.64
C GLU A 368 5.51 -37.27 30.43
N GLN A 369 6.70 -37.89 30.35
CA GLN A 369 7.00 -38.87 29.30
C GLN A 369 6.13 -40.13 29.40
N ILE A 370 5.92 -40.64 30.62
CA ILE A 370 5.03 -41.78 30.87
C ILE A 370 3.60 -41.46 30.41
N GLU A 371 3.08 -40.28 30.76
CA GLU A 371 1.73 -39.86 30.37
C GLU A 371 1.61 -39.71 28.85
N THR A 372 2.61 -39.11 28.20
CA THR A 372 2.66 -38.98 26.74
C THR A 372 2.65 -40.34 26.05
N MET A 373 3.54 -41.26 26.42
CA MET A 373 3.61 -42.60 25.84
C MET A 373 2.35 -43.43 26.14
N GLN A 374 1.72 -43.26 27.30
CA GLN A 374 0.43 -43.89 27.59
C GLN A 374 -0.68 -43.35 26.70
N GLY A 375 -0.69 -42.04 26.42
CA GLY A 375 -1.61 -41.41 25.48
C GLY A 375 -1.43 -41.96 24.07
N GLU A 376 -0.19 -42.07 23.60
CA GLU A 376 0.14 -42.65 22.29
C GLU A 376 -0.36 -44.09 22.16
N LEU A 377 -0.10 -44.96 23.14
CA LEU A 377 -0.56 -46.36 23.11
C LEU A 377 -2.09 -46.44 23.09
N LYS A 378 -2.79 -45.66 23.93
CA LYS A 378 -4.26 -45.61 23.94
C LYS A 378 -4.82 -45.16 22.59
N PHE A 379 -4.17 -44.19 21.95
CA PHE A 379 -4.56 -43.72 20.62
C PHE A 379 -4.39 -44.81 19.57
N MET A 380 -3.22 -45.46 19.51
CA MET A 380 -2.97 -46.56 18.58
C MET A 380 -3.92 -47.74 18.82
N ASP A 381 -4.19 -48.10 20.07
CA ASP A 381 -5.15 -49.16 20.41
C ASP A 381 -6.56 -48.81 19.95
N SER A 382 -6.98 -47.55 20.07
CA SER A 382 -8.29 -47.10 19.57
C SER A 382 -8.41 -47.19 18.04
N GLN A 383 -7.31 -46.98 17.31
CA GLN A 383 -7.27 -47.07 15.84
C GLN A 383 -7.12 -48.49 15.32
N VAL A 384 -6.50 -49.39 16.09
CA VAL A 384 -6.39 -50.81 15.74
C VAL A 384 -7.69 -51.55 16.07
N ALA A 385 -8.42 -51.13 17.12
CA ALA A 385 -9.66 -51.76 17.52
C ALA A 385 -10.79 -51.62 16.48
N PHE A 386 -10.83 -50.49 15.76
CA PHE A 386 -11.86 -50.20 14.76
C PHE A 386 -11.25 -49.63 13.49
N ALA A 387 -11.69 -50.15 12.35
CA ALA A 387 -11.47 -49.50 11.07
C ALA A 387 -12.41 -48.30 10.92
N THR A 388 -11.88 -47.17 10.45
CA THR A 388 -12.66 -45.96 10.22
C THR A 388 -13.01 -45.85 8.74
N VAL A 389 -14.31 -45.73 8.44
CA VAL A 389 -14.83 -45.55 7.09
C VAL A 389 -15.50 -44.20 6.98
N THR A 390 -14.94 -43.32 6.16
CA THR A 390 -15.53 -42.03 5.83
C THR A 390 -16.27 -42.13 4.51
N ILE A 391 -17.59 -41.96 4.54
CA ILE A 391 -18.46 -42.07 3.38
C ILE A 391 -19.01 -40.68 3.07
N THR A 392 -18.63 -40.12 1.94
CA THR A 392 -19.26 -38.91 1.41
C THR A 392 -20.40 -39.32 0.48
N LEU A 393 -21.60 -38.83 0.77
CA LEU A 393 -22.80 -39.08 -0.02
C LEU A 393 -23.25 -37.77 -0.67
N ALA A 394 -23.55 -37.82 -1.97
CA ALA A 394 -24.17 -36.72 -2.69
C ALA A 394 -25.40 -37.23 -3.43
N GLU A 395 -26.52 -36.51 -3.37
CA GLU A 395 -27.68 -36.86 -4.19
C GLU A 395 -27.45 -36.61 -5.68
N LYS A 396 -28.09 -37.42 -6.52
CA LYS A 396 -28.07 -37.24 -7.98
C LYS A 396 -28.53 -35.85 -8.38
N ASN A 397 -27.92 -35.33 -9.45
CA ASN A 397 -28.22 -34.04 -10.06
C ASN A 397 -27.95 -32.83 -9.16
N MET A 398 -26.96 -32.93 -8.27
CA MET A 398 -26.54 -31.84 -7.38
C MET A 398 -26.09 -30.57 -8.13
N ASN A 399 -25.62 -30.72 -9.38
CA ASN A 399 -25.11 -29.62 -10.18
C ASN A 399 -26.20 -28.87 -10.96
N ILE A 400 -27.46 -29.34 -10.94
CA ILE A 400 -28.55 -28.65 -11.63
C ILE A 400 -29.06 -27.51 -10.73
N PRO A 401 -28.94 -26.24 -11.16
CA PRO A 401 -29.43 -25.12 -10.38
C PRO A 401 -30.96 -25.14 -10.29
N ALA A 402 -31.50 -24.84 -9.12
CA ALA A 402 -32.94 -24.70 -8.95
C ALA A 402 -33.46 -23.38 -9.51
N ALA A 403 -32.65 -22.32 -9.43
CA ALA A 403 -32.98 -21.01 -9.97
C ALA A 403 -31.71 -20.25 -10.39
N PHE A 404 -31.87 -19.29 -11.28
CA PHE A 404 -30.86 -18.27 -11.57
C PHE A 404 -31.29 -16.97 -10.92
N LEU A 405 -30.45 -16.45 -10.04
CA LEU A 405 -30.61 -15.14 -9.43
C LEU A 405 -29.82 -14.11 -10.25
N LEU A 406 -30.52 -13.17 -10.89
CA LEU A 406 -29.93 -12.02 -11.57
C LEU A 406 -29.63 -10.94 -10.54
N LYS A 407 -28.34 -10.69 -10.30
CA LYS A 407 -27.85 -9.57 -9.51
C LYS A 407 -27.55 -8.41 -10.43
N GLU A 408 -28.14 -7.27 -10.13
CA GLU A 408 -27.91 -6.05 -10.89
C GLU A 408 -27.20 -5.01 -10.01
N ARG A 409 -26.12 -4.44 -10.55
CA ARG A 409 -25.38 -3.35 -9.93
C ARG A 409 -25.34 -2.17 -10.89
N ALA A 410 -25.92 -1.06 -10.48
CA ALA A 410 -25.94 0.18 -11.21
C ALA A 410 -24.99 1.18 -10.54
N GLN A 411 -24.21 1.90 -11.35
CA GLN A 411 -23.37 3.00 -10.93
C GLN A 411 -23.85 4.26 -11.64
N LEU A 412 -24.14 5.30 -10.86
CA LEU A 412 -24.66 6.57 -11.34
C LEU A 412 -23.82 7.71 -10.77
N ALA A 413 -23.14 8.44 -11.66
CA ALA A 413 -22.43 9.66 -11.33
C ALA A 413 -23.23 10.87 -11.80
N LEU A 414 -23.43 11.84 -10.93
CA LEU A 414 -24.27 13.03 -11.14
C LEU A 414 -23.49 14.30 -10.83
N TYR A 415 -23.74 15.33 -11.63
CA TYR A 415 -23.34 16.71 -11.34
C TYR A 415 -24.56 17.53 -10.90
N ALA A 416 -24.45 18.17 -9.74
CA ALA A 416 -25.49 19.00 -9.17
C ALA A 416 -24.98 20.43 -8.87
N ALA A 417 -25.84 21.42 -9.08
CA ALA A 417 -25.58 22.80 -8.65
C ALA A 417 -25.50 22.90 -7.10
N GLU A 418 -26.47 22.26 -6.42
CA GLU A 418 -26.53 22.15 -4.96
C GLU A 418 -26.47 20.68 -4.55
N VAL A 419 -25.27 20.22 -4.16
CA VAL A 419 -25.01 18.81 -3.80
C VAL A 419 -25.85 18.39 -2.60
N GLU A 420 -25.97 19.23 -1.57
CA GLU A 420 -26.71 18.90 -0.35
C GLU A 420 -28.21 18.79 -0.57
N LYS A 421 -28.78 19.66 -1.40
CA LYS A 421 -30.20 19.61 -1.77
C LYS A 421 -30.51 18.32 -2.52
N THR A 422 -29.72 18.03 -3.57
CA THR A 422 -29.87 16.82 -4.39
C THR A 422 -29.69 15.55 -3.54
N TYR A 423 -28.70 15.54 -2.65
CA TYR A 423 -28.49 14.44 -1.69
C TYR A 423 -29.72 14.21 -0.81
N ASN A 424 -30.31 15.27 -0.25
CA ASN A 424 -31.50 15.16 0.60
C ASN A 424 -32.72 14.70 -0.19
N GLU A 425 -32.90 15.16 -1.43
CA GLU A 425 -33.97 14.71 -2.33
C GLU A 425 -33.85 13.22 -2.69
N ILE A 426 -32.63 12.74 -2.95
CA ILE A 426 -32.38 11.31 -3.19
C ILE A 426 -32.59 10.50 -1.90
N LYS A 427 -32.15 11.02 -0.75
CA LYS A 427 -32.37 10.39 0.55
C LYS A 427 -33.86 10.25 0.87
N ALA A 428 -34.68 11.21 0.45
CA ALA A 428 -36.14 11.17 0.60
C ALA A 428 -36.82 10.10 -0.28
N LEU A 429 -36.11 9.45 -1.20
CA LEU A 429 -36.62 8.29 -1.96
C LEU A 429 -36.61 7.00 -1.14
N ALA A 430 -36.04 7.00 0.07
CA ALA A 430 -36.06 5.85 0.95
C ALA A 430 -37.50 5.37 1.23
N SER A 431 -37.72 4.07 1.04
CA SER A 431 -39.01 3.42 1.24
C SER A 431 -38.77 1.97 1.73
N PRO A 432 -39.81 1.21 2.13
CA PRO A 432 -39.64 -0.21 2.45
C PRO A 432 -38.99 -1.03 1.31
N LYS A 433 -39.15 -0.57 0.06
CA LYS A 433 -38.61 -1.17 -1.16
C LYS A 433 -37.32 -0.50 -1.66
N VAL A 434 -36.95 0.66 -1.13
CA VAL A 434 -35.73 1.40 -1.45
C VAL A 434 -34.97 1.65 -0.16
N GLN A 435 -34.02 0.78 0.15
CA GLN A 435 -33.25 0.83 1.39
C GLN A 435 -31.92 1.51 1.15
N ILE A 436 -31.63 2.57 1.90
CA ILE A 436 -30.33 3.25 1.83
C ILE A 436 -29.37 2.55 2.78
N THR A 437 -28.32 1.94 2.24
CA THR A 437 -27.29 1.22 3.01
C THR A 437 -26.21 2.16 3.50
N ASN A 438 -25.80 3.12 2.67
CA ASN A 438 -24.83 4.14 3.04
C ASN A 438 -25.26 5.49 2.44
N ALA A 439 -25.07 6.58 3.18
CA ALA A 439 -25.30 7.93 2.70
C ALA A 439 -24.38 8.89 3.45
N GLN A 440 -23.45 9.48 2.73
CA GLN A 440 -22.41 10.35 3.27
C GLN A 440 -22.25 11.59 2.38
N ILE A 441 -22.04 12.74 3.02
CA ILE A 441 -21.59 13.96 2.36
C ILE A 441 -20.15 14.21 2.81
N ASP A 442 -19.26 14.35 1.85
CA ASP A 442 -17.87 14.70 2.09
C ASP A 442 -17.65 16.18 1.77
N ARG A 443 -17.01 16.87 2.71
CA ARG A 443 -16.59 18.26 2.56
C ARG A 443 -15.09 18.29 2.72
N ASP A 444 -14.38 18.66 1.66
CA ASP A 444 -12.93 18.80 1.76
C ASP A 444 -12.52 20.18 2.31
N ASN A 445 -11.27 20.29 2.76
CA ASN A 445 -10.71 21.54 3.29
C ASN A 445 -10.60 22.65 2.22
N THR A 446 -10.88 22.32 0.95
CA THR A 446 -10.88 23.27 -0.18
C THR A 446 -12.28 23.81 -0.48
N GLY A 447 -13.29 23.41 0.30
CA GLY A 447 -14.67 23.83 0.15
C GLY A 447 -15.44 23.08 -0.94
N ARG A 448 -14.88 21.99 -1.47
CA ARG A 448 -15.60 21.09 -2.38
C ARG A 448 -16.50 20.18 -1.56
N VAL A 449 -17.69 19.98 -2.07
CA VAL A 449 -18.71 19.12 -1.46
C VAL A 449 -19.04 18.03 -2.47
N SER A 450 -18.91 16.79 -2.05
CA SER A 450 -19.35 15.61 -2.79
C SER A 450 -20.27 14.77 -1.89
N ALA A 451 -21.08 13.91 -2.49
CA ALA A 451 -21.90 12.99 -1.73
C ALA A 451 -21.90 11.60 -2.37
N HIS A 452 -21.94 10.57 -1.53
CA HIS A 452 -22.01 9.18 -1.94
C HIS A 452 -23.21 8.51 -1.28
N LEU A 453 -24.02 7.82 -2.06
CA LEU A 453 -25.15 7.03 -1.56
C LEU A 453 -25.13 5.64 -2.16
N ASN A 454 -25.35 4.63 -1.33
CA ASN A 454 -25.55 3.26 -1.76
C ASN A 454 -26.96 2.86 -1.36
N MET A 455 -27.74 2.34 -2.31
CA MET A 455 -29.10 1.89 -2.06
C MET A 455 -29.38 0.50 -2.64
N LEU A 456 -30.23 -0.25 -1.94
CA LEU A 456 -30.80 -1.52 -2.34
C LEU A 456 -32.25 -1.28 -2.75
N ILE A 457 -32.54 -1.49 -4.03
CA ILE A 457 -33.84 -1.22 -4.61
C ILE A 457 -34.51 -2.54 -4.99
N ALA A 458 -35.79 -2.70 -4.68
CA ALA A 458 -36.58 -3.84 -5.15
C ALA A 458 -36.64 -3.84 -6.70
N PRO A 459 -36.52 -5.01 -7.36
CA PRO A 459 -36.38 -5.08 -8.81
C PRO A 459 -37.60 -4.57 -9.60
N GLU A 460 -38.78 -4.48 -8.98
CA GLU A 460 -39.97 -3.88 -9.60
C GLU A 460 -39.96 -2.34 -9.61
N GLU A 461 -39.15 -1.70 -8.76
CA GLU A 461 -39.07 -0.24 -8.62
C GLU A 461 -37.74 0.35 -9.09
N SER A 462 -36.76 -0.49 -9.46
CA SER A 462 -35.42 -0.06 -9.87
C SER A 462 -35.44 0.95 -11.01
N ASP A 463 -36.16 0.65 -12.09
CA ASP A 463 -36.20 1.50 -13.28
C ASP A 463 -36.81 2.87 -12.98
N ALA A 464 -37.88 2.90 -12.18
CA ALA A 464 -38.57 4.13 -11.80
C ALA A 464 -37.70 5.00 -10.87
N VAL A 465 -37.03 4.39 -9.89
CA VAL A 465 -36.15 5.10 -8.96
C VAL A 465 -34.93 5.63 -9.70
N ILE A 466 -34.26 4.81 -10.51
CA ILE A 466 -33.10 5.23 -11.32
C ILE A 466 -33.50 6.39 -12.24
N ALA A 467 -34.64 6.30 -12.94
CA ALA A 467 -35.11 7.38 -13.80
C ALA A 467 -35.37 8.68 -13.02
N LYS A 468 -35.95 8.59 -11.82
CA LYS A 468 -36.19 9.74 -10.95
C LYS A 468 -34.89 10.39 -10.49
N VAL A 469 -33.91 9.58 -10.08
CA VAL A 469 -32.58 10.08 -9.67
C VAL A 469 -31.83 10.70 -10.86
N LYS A 470 -31.88 10.09 -12.05
CA LYS A 470 -31.33 10.65 -13.29
C LYS A 470 -31.96 12.00 -13.66
N GLY A 471 -33.20 12.27 -13.24
CA GLY A 471 -33.89 13.55 -13.48
C GLY A 471 -33.61 14.65 -12.46
N MET A 472 -33.04 14.32 -11.29
CA MET A 472 -32.77 15.30 -10.23
C MET A 472 -31.50 16.12 -10.48
N ALA A 473 -30.54 15.54 -11.20
CA ALA A 473 -29.26 16.14 -11.47
C ALA A 473 -28.75 15.64 -12.82
N ARG A 474 -27.68 16.27 -13.31
CA ARG A 474 -27.15 15.95 -14.63
C ARG A 474 -26.29 14.70 -14.57
N VAL A 475 -26.55 13.76 -15.46
CA VAL A 475 -25.84 12.47 -15.50
C VAL A 475 -24.46 12.63 -16.13
N GLU A 476 -23.41 12.34 -15.36
CA GLU A 476 -22.05 12.20 -15.87
C GLU A 476 -21.86 10.84 -16.54
N ASN A 477 -22.23 9.79 -15.83
CA ASN A 477 -22.04 8.42 -16.25
C ASN A 477 -23.11 7.55 -15.60
N PHE A 478 -23.65 6.62 -16.37
CA PHE A 478 -24.52 5.57 -15.88
C PHE A 478 -24.07 4.25 -16.47
N GLN A 479 -23.81 3.28 -15.61
CA GLN A 479 -23.38 1.94 -16.00
C GLN A 479 -24.18 0.91 -15.22
N VAL A 480 -24.64 -0.13 -15.92
CA VAL A 480 -25.35 -1.26 -15.32
C VAL A 480 -24.57 -2.53 -15.59
N GLN A 481 -24.32 -3.30 -14.53
CA GLN A 481 -23.68 -4.60 -14.59
C GLN A 481 -24.69 -5.64 -14.11
N THR A 482 -24.98 -6.62 -14.95
CA THR A 482 -25.86 -7.76 -14.62
C THR A 482 -25.02 -9.01 -14.48
N GLU A 483 -25.14 -9.68 -13.34
CA GLU A 483 -24.47 -10.93 -13.02
C GLU A 483 -25.53 -12.01 -12.80
N ARG A 484 -25.41 -13.14 -13.51
CA ARG A 484 -26.31 -14.29 -13.32
C ARG A 484 -25.63 -15.29 -12.40
N VAL A 485 -26.21 -15.50 -11.21
CA VAL A 485 -25.69 -16.44 -10.22
C VAL A 485 -26.64 -17.63 -10.11
N SER A 486 -26.12 -18.85 -10.17
CA SER A 486 -26.92 -20.06 -9.94
C SER A 486 -27.21 -20.26 -8.45
N GLN A 487 -28.44 -20.67 -8.12
CA GLN A 487 -28.81 -21.12 -6.78
C GLN A 487 -28.85 -22.65 -6.74
N GLY A 488 -27.89 -23.23 -6.03
CA GLY A 488 -27.83 -24.68 -5.76
C GLY A 488 -27.35 -25.51 -6.95
N GLY A 489 -26.07 -25.40 -7.32
CA GLY A 489 -25.46 -26.09 -8.45
C GLY A 489 -24.73 -25.12 -9.37
N ASP A 490 -23.82 -25.62 -10.21
CA ASP A 490 -22.96 -24.86 -11.12
C ASP A 490 -23.25 -25.12 -12.62
N GLY A 491 -24.20 -26.01 -12.92
CA GLY A 491 -24.57 -26.40 -14.27
C GLY A 491 -25.56 -25.46 -14.98
N LEU A 492 -25.77 -25.70 -16.27
CA LEU A 492 -26.81 -25.03 -17.07
C LEU A 492 -28.14 -25.78 -16.88
N GLY A 493 -29.07 -25.18 -16.15
CA GLY A 493 -30.45 -25.69 -16.06
C GLY A 493 -31.32 -25.10 -17.15
N GLU A 494 -31.79 -25.90 -18.13
CA GLU A 494 -32.74 -25.45 -19.16
C GLU A 494 -34.08 -24.97 -18.55
N ASN A 495 -34.46 -25.51 -17.39
CA ASN A 495 -35.72 -25.22 -16.70
C ASN A 495 -35.57 -24.36 -15.43
N ALA A 496 -34.39 -23.78 -15.18
CA ALA A 496 -34.16 -23.00 -13.96
C ALA A 496 -34.91 -21.66 -14.02
N LYS A 497 -35.77 -21.42 -13.03
CA LYS A 497 -36.53 -20.16 -12.94
C LYS A 497 -35.56 -19.00 -12.74
N THR A 498 -35.73 -17.92 -13.49
CA THR A 498 -34.90 -16.71 -13.34
C THR A 498 -35.61 -15.74 -12.41
N GLU A 499 -34.97 -15.40 -11.30
CA GLU A 499 -35.44 -14.44 -10.31
C GLU A 499 -34.50 -13.23 -10.27
N ARG A 500 -35.04 -12.03 -10.10
CA ARG A 500 -34.23 -10.80 -9.97
C ARG A 500 -34.00 -10.51 -8.49
N ASP A 501 -32.75 -10.33 -8.12
CA ASP A 501 -32.39 -9.86 -6.78
C ASP A 501 -32.65 -8.34 -6.65
N LYS A 502 -32.51 -7.81 -5.44
CA LYS A 502 -32.46 -6.36 -5.22
C LYS A 502 -31.32 -5.74 -6.02
N VAL A 503 -31.60 -4.61 -6.66
CA VAL A 503 -30.63 -3.84 -7.44
C VAL A 503 -29.80 -2.98 -6.49
N VAL A 504 -28.48 -3.09 -6.60
CA VAL A 504 -27.55 -2.20 -5.88
C VAL A 504 -27.30 -0.98 -6.74
N LEU A 505 -27.73 0.20 -6.30
CA LEU A 505 -27.45 1.46 -6.98
C LEU A 505 -26.46 2.28 -6.15
N ASN A 506 -25.29 2.54 -6.75
CA ASN A 506 -24.26 3.41 -6.19
C ASN A 506 -24.34 4.77 -6.88
N ILE A 507 -24.56 5.82 -6.09
CA ILE A 507 -24.73 7.19 -6.57
C ILE A 507 -23.57 8.03 -6.05
N THR A 508 -22.90 8.73 -6.95
CA THR A 508 -21.90 9.75 -6.63
C THR A 508 -22.38 11.09 -7.14
N ILE A 509 -22.42 12.10 -6.27
CA ILE A 509 -22.85 13.45 -6.60
C ILE A 509 -21.66 14.39 -6.43
N SER A 510 -21.32 15.10 -7.49
CA SER A 510 -20.26 16.10 -7.52
C SER A 510 -20.83 17.47 -7.91
N ARG A 511 -20.07 18.54 -7.66
CA ARG A 511 -20.50 19.88 -8.07
C ARG A 511 -20.29 20.09 -9.56
N GLU A 512 -21.20 20.79 -10.24
CA GLU A 512 -21.06 21.16 -11.66
C GLU A 512 -19.71 21.84 -12.00
N GLU A 513 -19.12 22.57 -11.06
CA GLU A 513 -17.82 23.24 -11.25
C GLU A 513 -16.65 22.26 -11.44
N GLN A 514 -16.81 21.04 -10.93
CA GLN A 514 -15.84 19.95 -11.03
C GLN A 514 -16.02 19.12 -12.30
N GLU A 515 -17.08 19.38 -13.06
CA GLU A 515 -17.35 18.68 -14.31
C GLU A 515 -16.18 18.85 -15.29
N GLN A 516 -15.69 17.72 -15.80
CA GLN A 516 -14.65 17.68 -16.81
C GLN A 516 -15.23 18.08 -18.17
N ALA A 517 -14.48 18.87 -18.93
CA ALA A 517 -14.91 19.27 -20.27
C ALA A 517 -14.85 18.08 -21.22
N LEU A 518 -15.95 17.80 -21.93
CA LEU A 518 -15.98 16.81 -23.01
C LEU A 518 -15.07 17.23 -24.17
N GLN A 519 -14.95 18.55 -24.38
CA GLN A 519 -14.13 19.13 -25.43
C GLN A 519 -13.34 20.33 -24.91
N GLN A 520 -12.05 20.38 -25.20
CA GLN A 520 -11.17 21.51 -24.94
C GLN A 520 -10.76 22.14 -26.26
N THR A 521 -11.06 23.42 -26.43
CA THR A 521 -10.66 24.19 -27.62
C THR A 521 -9.72 25.30 -27.19
N SER A 522 -8.57 25.44 -27.84
CA SER A 522 -7.74 26.65 -27.71
C SER A 522 -7.61 27.34 -29.05
N LEU A 523 -7.77 28.66 -29.07
CA LEU A 523 -7.71 29.46 -30.29
C LEU A 523 -7.13 30.85 -30.00
N ARG A 524 -6.56 31.47 -31.04
CA ARG A 524 -6.05 32.84 -31.00
C ARG A 524 -6.87 33.72 -31.93
N ILE A 525 -7.20 34.92 -31.50
CA ILE A 525 -7.90 35.91 -32.32
C ILE A 525 -7.00 37.13 -32.51
N ARG A 526 -6.65 37.43 -33.76
CA ARG A 526 -5.94 38.66 -34.09
C ARG A 526 -6.93 39.81 -34.25
N ALA A 527 -6.75 40.87 -33.47
CA ALA A 527 -7.61 42.06 -33.45
C ALA A 527 -6.78 43.36 -33.44
N SER A 528 -7.34 44.47 -33.93
CA SER A 528 -6.71 45.80 -33.89
C SER A 528 -6.83 46.46 -32.52
N GLU A 529 -7.96 46.27 -31.83
CA GLU A 529 -8.25 46.81 -30.50
C GLU A 529 -8.60 45.65 -29.56
N VAL A 530 -7.68 45.29 -28.66
CA VAL A 530 -7.83 44.06 -27.86
C VAL A 530 -8.87 44.25 -26.75
N ASN A 531 -8.93 45.42 -26.13
CA ASN A 531 -9.84 45.69 -25.02
C ASN A 531 -11.32 45.65 -25.46
N ASP A 532 -11.67 46.35 -26.55
CA ASP A 532 -13.06 46.42 -26.99
C ASP A 532 -13.55 45.11 -27.61
N ARG A 533 -12.70 44.41 -28.36
CA ARG A 533 -13.01 43.06 -28.86
C ARG A 533 -13.13 42.02 -27.74
N THR A 534 -12.43 42.20 -26.62
CA THR A 534 -12.59 41.36 -25.44
C THR A 534 -13.93 41.62 -24.74
N LYS A 535 -14.44 42.85 -24.74
CA LYS A 535 -15.80 43.15 -24.25
C LYS A 535 -16.86 42.52 -25.16
N ASP A 536 -16.74 42.70 -26.47
CA ASP A 536 -17.64 42.07 -27.44
C ASP A 536 -17.65 40.54 -27.30
N LEU A 537 -16.48 39.94 -27.03
CA LEU A 537 -16.36 38.51 -26.77
C LEU A 537 -17.12 38.08 -25.51
N LYS A 538 -17.05 38.86 -24.43
CA LYS A 538 -17.81 38.60 -23.19
C LYS A 538 -19.32 38.69 -23.44
N ASP A 539 -19.75 39.66 -24.25
CA ASP A 539 -21.16 39.85 -24.59
C ASP A 539 -21.69 38.73 -25.52
N LEU A 540 -20.86 38.24 -26.45
CA LEU A 540 -21.20 37.08 -27.27
C LEU A 540 -21.22 35.79 -26.45
N ALA A 541 -20.27 35.62 -25.53
CA ALA A 541 -20.22 34.48 -24.63
C ALA A 541 -21.48 34.40 -23.76
N THR A 542 -21.89 35.51 -23.12
CA THR A 542 -23.09 35.55 -22.30
C THR A 542 -24.36 35.28 -23.10
N LYS A 543 -24.48 35.79 -24.35
CA LYS A 543 -25.60 35.48 -25.26
C LYS A 543 -25.73 34.00 -25.60
N GLN A 544 -24.62 33.25 -25.62
CA GLN A 544 -24.59 31.82 -25.93
C GLN A 544 -24.64 30.93 -24.67
N ASN A 545 -25.02 31.50 -23.52
CA ASN A 545 -25.01 30.81 -22.21
C ASN A 545 -23.64 30.25 -21.82
N ALA A 546 -22.55 30.91 -22.24
CA ALA A 546 -21.21 30.57 -21.79
C ALA A 546 -20.90 31.22 -20.43
N ARG A 547 -20.34 30.44 -19.50
CA ARG A 547 -19.82 30.94 -18.21
C ARG A 547 -18.34 31.31 -18.38
N ILE A 548 -17.98 32.54 -18.04
CA ILE A 548 -16.58 33.01 -18.09
C ILE A 548 -15.86 32.51 -16.84
N ARG A 549 -14.78 31.73 -16.98
CA ARG A 549 -13.98 31.22 -15.86
C ARG A 549 -12.90 32.20 -15.44
N SER A 550 -12.19 32.76 -16.41
CA SER A 550 -11.19 33.81 -16.17
C SER A 550 -11.08 34.75 -17.37
N SER A 551 -10.71 36.00 -17.09
CA SER A 551 -10.37 36.99 -18.09
C SER A 551 -9.20 37.82 -17.57
N SER A 552 -8.07 37.76 -18.26
CA SER A 552 -6.90 38.60 -17.99
C SER A 552 -6.66 39.53 -19.16
N PHE A 553 -6.10 40.69 -18.86
CA PHE A 553 -5.61 41.64 -19.86
C PHE A 553 -4.20 42.04 -19.46
N SER A 554 -3.29 42.02 -20.42
CA SER A 554 -1.90 42.41 -20.24
C SER A 554 -1.39 43.21 -21.43
N ARG A 555 -0.47 44.13 -21.17
CA ARG A 555 0.21 44.93 -22.19
C ARG A 555 1.72 44.77 -22.00
N ASP A 556 2.38 44.28 -23.04
CA ASP A 556 3.84 44.11 -23.11
C ASP A 556 4.55 45.48 -23.14
N THR A 557 5.82 45.53 -22.73
CA THR A 557 6.65 46.76 -22.76
C THR A 557 6.81 47.31 -24.17
N ASN A 558 6.61 46.47 -25.18
CA ASN A 558 6.63 46.81 -26.60
C ASN A 558 5.27 47.33 -27.12
N GLY A 559 4.32 47.66 -26.24
CA GLY A 559 2.99 48.16 -26.60
C GLY A 559 2.02 47.12 -27.16
N ARG A 560 2.37 45.82 -27.10
CA ARG A 560 1.51 44.73 -27.57
C ARG A 560 0.51 44.35 -26.48
N GLU A 561 -0.76 44.46 -26.81
CA GLU A 561 -1.87 44.04 -25.96
C GLU A 561 -2.24 42.58 -26.23
N TYR A 562 -2.49 41.84 -25.16
CA TYR A 562 -3.01 40.47 -25.17
C TYR A 562 -4.09 40.32 -24.08
N ALA A 563 -5.14 39.58 -24.40
CA ALA A 563 -6.17 39.20 -23.43
C ALA A 563 -6.39 37.69 -23.51
N ASP A 564 -6.34 37.01 -22.36
CA ASP A 564 -6.69 35.59 -22.27
C ASP A 564 -8.06 35.48 -21.63
N VAL A 565 -8.98 34.83 -22.33
CA VAL A 565 -10.34 34.57 -21.85
C VAL A 565 -10.58 33.07 -21.87
N SER A 566 -10.91 32.51 -20.71
CA SER A 566 -11.35 31.13 -20.59
C SER A 566 -12.85 31.08 -20.32
N LEU A 567 -13.57 30.30 -21.12
CA LEU A 567 -15.02 30.21 -21.07
C LEU A 567 -15.48 28.76 -21.19
N ARG A 568 -16.57 28.43 -20.49
CA ARG A 568 -17.21 27.12 -20.46
C ARG A 568 -18.59 27.22 -21.09
N VAL A 569 -18.85 26.41 -22.12
CA VAL A 569 -20.08 26.47 -22.94
C VAL A 569 -20.73 25.10 -23.02
N PRO A 570 -22.06 24.96 -22.94
CA PRO A 570 -22.73 23.72 -23.29
C PRO A 570 -22.49 23.36 -24.77
N MET A 571 -22.23 22.08 -25.08
CA MET A 571 -21.97 21.60 -26.44
C MET A 571 -23.05 22.00 -27.46
N LYS A 572 -24.33 22.05 -27.05
CA LYS A 572 -25.44 22.55 -27.88
C LYS A 572 -25.21 23.95 -28.44
N ASN A 573 -24.55 24.84 -27.70
CA ASN A 573 -24.30 26.23 -28.09
C ASN A 573 -22.87 26.45 -28.62
N TYR A 574 -22.01 25.42 -28.58
CA TYR A 574 -20.61 25.49 -29.01
C TYR A 574 -20.48 25.98 -30.47
N ASN A 575 -21.24 25.36 -31.38
CA ASN A 575 -21.17 25.69 -32.81
C ASN A 575 -21.59 27.15 -33.09
N ALA A 576 -22.65 27.61 -32.44
CA ALA A 576 -23.12 28.99 -32.57
C ALA A 576 -22.08 30.00 -32.04
N LEU A 577 -21.44 29.68 -30.91
CA LEU A 577 -20.38 30.51 -30.36
C LEU A 577 -19.16 30.55 -31.29
N MET A 578 -18.68 29.41 -31.79
CA MET A 578 -17.55 29.35 -32.71
C MET A 578 -17.79 30.13 -34.01
N GLN A 579 -19.01 30.12 -34.54
CA GLN A 579 -19.38 30.93 -35.70
C GLN A 579 -19.33 32.44 -35.38
N SER A 580 -19.79 32.85 -34.20
CA SER A 580 -19.78 34.25 -33.78
C SER A 580 -18.37 34.80 -33.52
N LEU A 581 -17.41 33.95 -33.13
CA LEU A 581 -16.02 34.36 -32.89
C LEU A 581 -15.30 34.79 -34.17
N ASN A 582 -15.71 34.30 -35.34
CA ASN A 582 -15.15 34.71 -36.64
C ASN A 582 -15.43 36.19 -36.95
N ALA A 583 -16.46 36.80 -36.33
CA ALA A 583 -16.78 38.21 -36.52
C ALA A 583 -15.88 39.17 -35.70
N LEU A 584 -15.16 38.66 -34.70
CA LEU A 584 -14.33 39.45 -33.79
C LEU A 584 -12.93 39.73 -34.34
N GLY A 585 -12.44 38.92 -35.27
CA GLY A 585 -11.10 39.05 -35.85
C GLY A 585 -10.68 37.80 -36.61
N LYS A 586 -9.42 37.76 -37.06
CA LYS A 586 -8.86 36.59 -37.75
C LYS A 586 -8.52 35.51 -36.73
N VAL A 587 -9.26 34.41 -36.76
CA VAL A 587 -9.01 33.24 -35.89
C VAL A 587 -7.81 32.45 -36.43
N GLU A 588 -6.86 32.13 -35.54
CA GLU A 588 -5.62 31.44 -35.84
C GLU A 588 -5.32 30.39 -34.77
N ASN A 589 -4.57 29.34 -35.13
CA ASN A 589 -4.12 28.29 -34.20
C ASN A 589 -5.26 27.64 -33.40
N VAL A 590 -6.36 27.29 -34.07
CA VAL A 590 -7.44 26.51 -33.43
C VAL A 590 -6.95 25.09 -33.22
N SER A 591 -6.94 24.65 -31.96
CA SER A 591 -6.73 23.24 -31.60
C SER A 591 -7.92 22.77 -30.78
N VAL A 592 -8.39 21.56 -31.10
CA VAL A 592 -9.53 20.93 -30.45
C VAL A 592 -9.09 19.57 -29.95
N ARG A 593 -9.35 19.29 -28.67
CA ARG A 593 -9.22 17.97 -28.06
C ARG A 593 -10.59 17.54 -27.57
N ARG A 594 -10.98 16.32 -27.90
CA ARG A 594 -12.27 15.73 -27.52
C ARG A 594 -11.99 14.42 -26.78
N ASP A 595 -12.63 14.25 -25.64
CA ASP A 595 -12.52 13.05 -24.82
C ASP A 595 -13.75 12.16 -25.06
N ASP A 596 -13.65 11.22 -25.99
CA ASP A 596 -14.72 10.24 -26.24
C ASP A 596 -14.63 9.10 -25.22
N ARG A 597 -15.67 8.94 -24.39
CA ARG A 597 -15.78 7.88 -23.38
C ARG A 597 -16.69 6.75 -23.91
N PRO A 598 -16.13 5.63 -24.40
CA PRO A 598 -16.96 4.54 -24.93
C PRO A 598 -17.73 3.83 -23.82
N GLY A 599 -19.02 3.57 -24.04
CA GLY A 599 -19.86 2.71 -23.16
C GLY A 599 -20.61 3.43 -22.03
N SER A 600 -20.56 4.76 -21.95
CA SER A 600 -21.35 5.56 -21.00
C SER A 600 -22.52 6.24 -21.70
N GLU A 601 -23.74 6.14 -21.14
CA GLU A 601 -24.89 6.95 -21.55
C GLU A 601 -24.71 8.40 -21.06
N ILE A 602 -23.94 9.21 -21.80
CA ILE A 602 -23.75 10.63 -21.50
C ILE A 602 -24.70 11.46 -22.38
N ASN A 603 -25.32 12.48 -21.80
CA ASN A 603 -26.05 13.48 -22.57
C ASN A 603 -25.06 14.45 -23.25
N GLU A 604 -24.54 14.08 -24.44
CA GLU A 604 -23.54 14.84 -25.18
C GLU A 604 -23.96 16.29 -25.49
N ALA A 605 -25.25 16.55 -25.69
CA ALA A 605 -25.75 17.87 -26.07
C ALA A 605 -25.55 18.90 -24.96
N GLU A 606 -25.60 18.48 -23.71
CA GLU A 606 -25.47 19.38 -22.57
C GLU A 606 -24.03 19.44 -22.05
N ALA A 607 -23.18 18.45 -22.37
CA ALA A 607 -21.76 18.34 -21.98
C ALA A 607 -20.99 19.68 -22.04
N PRO A 608 -20.09 20.02 -21.09
CA PRO A 608 -19.38 21.29 -21.15
C PRO A 608 -18.20 21.19 -22.11
N ALA A 609 -18.00 22.26 -22.88
CA ALA A 609 -16.80 22.51 -23.65
C ALA A 609 -16.04 23.69 -23.04
N ASP A 610 -14.77 23.48 -22.72
CA ASP A 610 -13.88 24.53 -22.24
C ASP A 610 -13.14 25.14 -23.45
N ILE A 611 -13.22 26.46 -23.59
CA ILE A 611 -12.61 27.20 -24.68
C ILE A 611 -11.65 28.24 -24.09
N SER A 612 -10.39 28.19 -24.48
CA SER A 612 -9.38 29.20 -24.17
C SER A 612 -9.10 30.06 -25.39
N ILE A 613 -9.35 31.36 -25.26
CA ILE A 613 -9.24 32.33 -26.33
C ILE A 613 -8.18 33.35 -25.96
N GLN A 614 -7.15 33.47 -26.80
CA GLN A 614 -6.15 34.52 -26.67
C GLN A 614 -6.34 35.57 -27.75
N VAL A 615 -6.81 36.76 -27.37
CA VAL A 615 -6.97 37.91 -28.26
C VAL A 615 -5.67 38.72 -28.24
N TYR A 616 -5.12 39.06 -29.41
CA TYR A 616 -3.85 39.77 -29.49
C TYR A 616 -3.80 40.84 -30.58
N SER A 617 -3.04 41.90 -30.31
CA SER A 617 -2.81 43.03 -31.23
C SER A 617 -1.69 42.74 -32.23
N GLN A 618 -1.78 43.33 -33.43
CA GLN A 618 -0.63 43.41 -34.33
C GLN A 618 0.40 44.35 -33.69
N GLY A 619 1.55 43.82 -33.27
CA GLY A 619 2.59 44.66 -32.68
C GLY A 619 3.05 45.74 -33.66
N ASN A 620 3.38 46.93 -33.14
CA ASN A 620 3.97 48.00 -33.93
C ASN A 620 5.23 47.48 -34.65
N ILE A 621 5.32 47.70 -35.96
CA ILE A 621 6.45 47.26 -36.80
C ILE A 621 7.73 48.06 -36.49
N VAL A 622 7.67 49.05 -35.59
CA VAL A 622 8.85 49.80 -35.12
C VAL A 622 8.89 49.72 -33.60
N SER A 623 9.82 48.92 -33.08
CA SER A 623 10.21 48.94 -31.67
C SER A 623 10.74 50.34 -31.34
N GLU A 624 10.22 51.00 -30.29
CA GLU A 624 10.77 52.28 -29.80
C GLU A 624 12.28 52.18 -29.43
N GLU A 625 12.79 50.96 -29.24
CA GLU A 625 14.22 50.68 -29.04
C GLU A 625 15.09 50.78 -30.29
N THR A 626 14.52 50.98 -31.48
CA THR A 626 15.26 51.19 -32.74
C THR A 626 15.37 52.66 -33.16
N GLY A 627 15.11 53.59 -32.24
CA GLY A 627 15.40 55.00 -32.46
C GLY A 627 16.90 55.29 -32.39
N ILE A 628 17.38 56.20 -33.24
CA ILE A 628 18.77 56.71 -33.29
C ILE A 628 19.29 57.10 -31.89
N ILE A 629 18.39 57.54 -31.01
CA ILE A 629 18.66 57.94 -29.61
C ILE A 629 19.05 56.73 -28.74
N ALA A 630 18.49 55.54 -28.97
CA ALA A 630 18.83 54.33 -28.22
C ALA A 630 20.23 53.80 -28.58
N THR A 631 20.60 53.84 -29.87
CA THR A 631 21.97 53.55 -30.33
C THR A 631 22.98 54.55 -29.76
N LEU A 632 22.64 55.84 -29.70
CA LEU A 632 23.50 56.88 -29.13
C LEU A 632 23.76 56.66 -27.62
N ARG A 633 22.71 56.30 -26.87
CA ARG A 633 22.84 55.97 -25.44
C ARG A 633 23.70 54.72 -25.22
N ARG A 634 23.58 53.71 -26.10
CA ARG A 634 24.34 52.47 -26.02
C ARG A 634 25.82 52.66 -26.36
N THR A 635 26.14 53.48 -27.35
CA THR A 635 27.53 53.84 -27.67
C THR A 635 28.18 54.73 -26.61
N ILE A 636 27.43 55.68 -26.02
CA ILE A 636 27.94 56.51 -24.92
C ILE A 636 28.14 55.66 -23.65
N GLY A 637 27.21 54.74 -23.35
CA GLY A 637 27.33 53.82 -22.22
C GLY A 637 28.52 52.86 -22.35
N GLN A 638 28.76 52.32 -23.55
CA GLN A 638 29.92 51.46 -23.81
C GLN A 638 31.24 52.23 -23.81
N GLY A 639 31.27 53.47 -24.32
CA GLY A 639 32.44 54.34 -24.24
C GLY A 639 32.82 54.72 -22.80
N ALA A 640 31.82 55.05 -21.96
CA ALA A 640 32.04 55.35 -20.55
C ALA A 640 32.51 54.12 -19.75
N GLY A 641 31.98 52.93 -20.06
CA GLY A 641 32.44 51.68 -19.46
C GLY A 641 33.89 51.32 -19.81
N ALA A 642 34.30 51.50 -21.07
CA ALA A 642 35.68 51.28 -21.50
C ALA A 642 36.67 52.28 -20.87
N LEU A 643 36.27 53.55 -20.73
CA LEU A 643 37.08 54.57 -20.05
C LEU A 643 37.26 54.27 -18.56
N MET A 644 36.19 53.88 -17.85
CA MET A 644 36.32 53.46 -16.45
C MET A 644 37.18 52.21 -16.29
N TRP A 645 37.10 51.26 -17.23
CA TRP A 645 37.97 50.09 -17.22
C TRP A 645 39.44 50.47 -17.41
N SER A 646 39.75 51.37 -18.34
CA SER A 646 41.12 51.86 -18.56
C SER A 646 41.68 52.63 -17.36
N ALA A 647 40.87 53.51 -16.73
CA ALA A 647 41.26 54.21 -15.51
C ALA A 647 41.51 53.24 -14.34
N ARG A 648 40.71 52.17 -14.22
CA ARG A 648 40.91 51.14 -13.20
C ARG A 648 42.20 50.35 -13.42
N MET A 649 42.53 50.01 -14.67
CA MET A 649 43.78 49.32 -15.01
C MET A 649 45.02 50.20 -14.79
N ILE A 650 44.93 51.51 -15.07
CA ILE A 650 46.00 52.48 -14.77
C ILE A 650 46.22 52.59 -13.25
N GLY A 651 45.14 52.65 -12.46
CA GLY A 651 45.24 52.66 -10.99
C GLY A 651 45.93 51.41 -10.43
N VAL A 652 45.63 50.23 -10.98
CA VAL A 652 46.30 48.97 -10.60
C VAL A 652 47.78 48.97 -11.01
N ALA A 653 48.12 49.48 -12.20
CA ALA A 653 49.51 49.57 -12.64
C ALA A 653 50.35 50.50 -11.75
N LEU A 654 49.80 51.65 -11.34
CA LEU A 654 50.47 52.57 -10.40
C LEU A 654 50.66 51.95 -9.02
N ALA A 655 49.68 51.20 -8.52
CA ALA A 655 49.79 50.52 -7.23
C ALA A 655 50.87 49.42 -7.22
N PHE A 656 51.12 48.76 -8.35
CA PHE A 656 52.16 47.73 -8.49
C PHE A 656 53.56 48.32 -8.67
N LEU A 657 53.69 49.48 -9.32
CA LEU A 657 54.99 50.12 -9.58
C LEU A 657 55.51 50.96 -8.40
N ALA A 658 54.63 51.55 -7.59
CA ALA A 658 55.02 52.41 -6.47
C ALA A 658 55.99 51.75 -5.44
N PRO A 659 55.82 50.47 -5.04
CA PRO A 659 56.76 49.79 -4.13
C PRO A 659 58.16 49.63 -4.71
N TRP A 660 58.26 49.37 -6.03
CA TRP A 660 59.54 49.22 -6.72
C TRP A 660 60.28 50.54 -6.88
N VAL A 661 59.58 51.63 -7.15
CA VAL A 661 60.17 52.98 -7.22
C VAL A 661 60.75 53.38 -5.87
N LEU A 662 60.03 53.12 -4.77
CA LEU A 662 60.53 53.38 -3.41
C LEU A 662 61.74 52.51 -3.06
N ALA A 663 61.76 51.24 -3.47
CA ALA A 663 62.92 50.37 -3.28
C ALA A 663 64.17 50.88 -4.05
N ILE A 664 64.01 51.33 -5.30
CA ILE A 664 65.11 51.87 -6.11
C ILE A 664 65.65 53.19 -5.51
N VAL A 665 64.77 54.08 -5.06
CA VAL A 665 65.18 55.33 -4.38
C VAL A 665 65.90 55.01 -3.05
N GLY A 666 65.44 54.00 -2.31
CA GLY A 666 66.11 53.52 -1.09
C GLY A 666 67.53 53.00 -1.37
N VAL A 667 67.70 52.17 -2.40
CA VAL A 667 69.02 51.66 -2.83
C VAL A 667 69.92 52.80 -3.32
N GLY A 668 69.38 53.78 -4.06
CA GLY A 668 70.09 54.99 -4.48
C GLY A 668 70.58 55.84 -3.30
N TRP A 669 69.80 55.93 -2.22
CA TRP A 669 70.18 56.67 -1.02
C TRP A 669 71.27 55.94 -0.20
N VAL A 670 71.16 54.61 -0.05
CA VAL A 670 72.18 53.79 0.63
C VAL A 670 73.50 53.78 -0.13
N THR A 671 73.47 53.65 -1.46
CA THR A 671 74.69 53.71 -2.29
C THR A 671 75.37 55.09 -2.23
N ARG A 672 74.60 56.19 -2.22
CA ARG A 672 75.15 57.55 -1.99
C ARG A 672 75.75 57.74 -0.60
N ARG A 673 75.19 57.08 0.43
CA ARG A 673 75.70 57.14 1.80
C ARG A 673 77.01 56.34 1.94
N VAL A 674 77.09 55.17 1.31
CA VAL A 674 78.30 54.34 1.25
C VAL A 674 79.40 54.98 0.38
N SER A 675 79.04 55.67 -0.71
CA SER A 675 80.03 56.40 -1.53
C SER A 675 80.62 57.61 -0.83
N ARG A 676 79.85 58.32 0.02
CA ARG A 676 80.38 59.40 0.87
C ARG A 676 81.32 58.86 1.96
N ALA A 677 81.00 57.71 2.56
CA ALA A 677 81.89 57.05 3.53
C ALA A 677 83.19 56.51 2.89
N ARG A 678 83.14 56.03 1.63
CA ARG A 678 84.34 55.60 0.87
C ARG A 678 85.18 56.77 0.35
N ARG A 679 84.59 57.94 0.07
CA ARG A 679 85.34 59.17 -0.27
C ARG A 679 86.09 59.76 0.94
N ALA A 680 85.52 59.66 2.14
CA ALA A 680 86.22 60.04 3.37
C ALA A 680 87.40 59.10 3.73
N ARG A 681 87.40 57.84 3.25
CA ARG A 681 88.53 56.91 3.43
C ARG A 681 89.57 56.96 2.30
N LYS A 682 89.21 57.41 1.09
CA LYS A 682 90.16 57.60 -0.03
C LYS A 682 90.94 58.92 0.01
N GLN A 683 90.54 59.89 0.83
CA GLN A 683 91.36 61.08 1.12
C GLN A 683 92.40 60.87 2.24
N ALA A 684 92.43 59.68 2.87
CA ALA A 684 93.41 59.32 3.88
C ALA A 684 94.49 58.32 3.37
N ALA A 685 94.52 58.00 2.07
CA ALA A 685 95.39 56.94 1.53
C ALA A 685 95.84 57.19 0.06
N SER A 686 96.08 58.44 -0.32
CA SER A 686 96.84 58.80 -1.52
C SER A 686 97.78 59.94 -1.16
N GLU A 687 99.07 59.61 -1.18
CA GLU A 687 100.20 60.50 -1.53
C GLU A 687 100.36 61.79 -0.71
N ALA A 688 101.41 61.98 0.09
CA ALA A 688 102.75 61.39 0.00
C ALA A 688 103.30 61.43 -1.43
N GLU A 689 103.79 62.60 -1.85
CA GLU A 689 105.05 62.69 -2.57
C GLU A 689 105.90 63.82 -1.94
N PRO A 690 107.23 63.76 -2.08
CA PRO A 690 108.15 64.07 -1.00
C PRO A 690 108.61 65.53 -0.97
N SER A 691 108.96 65.94 0.24
CA SER A 691 110.23 66.62 0.52
C SER A 691 110.81 66.03 1.79
#